data_AF-A0A534TQ17-F1
#
_entry.id   AF-A0A534TQ17-F1
#
_cell.length_a   1.000
_cell.length_b   1.000
_cell.length_c   1.000
_cell.angle_alpha   90.00
_cell.angle_beta   90.00
_cell.angle_gamma   90.00
#
_symmetry.space_group_name_H-M   'P 1'
#
loop_
_entity.id
_entity.type
_entity.pdbx_description
1 polymer ?
#
loop_
_entity_poly.entity_id
_entity_poly.type
_entity_poly.pdbx_seq_one_letter_code
_entity_poly.pdbx_strand_id
1 'polypeptide(L)'
;LVAPTDMPGASMGLSGDLPNHSAYSLTQSGTSSSTPHAVGVAALVFSRARDLIDANMLPVGGFVLRDISAEEVRQILDRSAEDVTATDGTSYTVTSGWDQWTGYGRLNAKAAVDMVSPTTIPPEADMTAPDWYALVDGTVTIPFYANARWASTFAYTLEFGAGLEPTSFTPVASASSVAADPALSSADLASNFSASWDTTALANGIYTLRLRVKDNLGNVGEDRRAVWVRHPDPQDQPGFPRQFDGSQGLSVALVDLDDDNTLEIIFGDGNGEVHALRSDGSELTGFPVHTDLPSHLPVTTSPAFVQHLLPVSYSPIIGGVAVADLDGDGQQEIVVGAEDGKIYCWHADATPCAGFPAATDPGTARDPYGTHQEIAINHPAGIGAVPALGDLDGDGKLEIVVGTIDQKLYVWHADGSRMAPFPIVLFDPSSAAGVDAFAPRAIIASAAIADVDHDGANEIVISTDETYSSPSPAPGVGGSGRAYVIKANGTIAPGWPVKPTSINPNAVPLVAQGVVTSPVVADVNGSTQIALGVFLGDATIYNADGSTAQTLQGTFGATGAGSDQDETTPEGGFPRASDSPGHFYVAQGAFADIHGLGQLDYVAGEVGNGIVASAAGSGPPALFDHLLSAWNATTGAVEPAFPRVIEDWQFFNGPAVAEISGDTLPEIIDSSGGYFVHAFNAAGVEPAGWPKLTGHWQTTTPSIGDLDDDGSVELVQTTRLGTLFVWKTSGATCQADQWRKFRHDEWNTGTYGADTRRPARIDDLTLTSADSSATLAWTAVGDDGRCGTATSYDLRAATTPITRANFASATALPIAPPAAPGSAESRTVTPPSGALFFALRTLDEVGNAGPLASVGAFELRKLAMTHAGVGDKLVLNGRSPVLLSQLGLPGQSITLALADAGGEFYRATVPASALVANRSGTKLHFHDSTGTVAGGITTLTIGGTLRTTLSIRARNLNLGGAAAGLFTAQVRIGDLTLEAAGALRPSGTRLVYP
;
A
#
# COMPACT_ATOMS: atom_id res chain seq x y z
N LEU A 1 0.65 -26.10 1.95
CA LEU A 1 1.84 -26.32 2.82
C LEU A 1 2.28 -24.95 3.30
N VAL A 2 1.74 -24.51 4.44
CA VAL A 2 2.22 -23.30 5.12
C VAL A 2 3.41 -23.75 5.96
N ALA A 3 4.60 -23.24 5.67
CA ALA A 3 5.79 -23.58 6.44
C ALA A 3 5.67 -22.95 7.85
N PRO A 4 6.15 -23.61 8.92
CA PRO A 4 6.22 -23.03 10.28
C PRO A 4 7.19 -21.83 10.40
N THR A 5 7.78 -21.38 9.29
CA THR A 5 8.94 -20.48 9.28
C THR A 5 8.61 -19.05 8.86
N ASP A 6 7.33 -18.65 8.87
CA ASP A 6 6.97 -17.22 8.79
C ASP A 6 7.16 -16.47 10.12
N MET A 7 7.80 -17.11 11.10
CA MET A 7 8.41 -16.44 12.26
C MET A 7 9.70 -15.74 11.83
N PRO A 8 9.78 -14.40 11.89
CA PRO A 8 11.05 -13.70 11.79
C PRO A 8 11.83 -13.91 13.09
N GLY A 9 13.14 -14.04 12.97
CA GLY A 9 14.03 -14.20 14.11
C GLY A 9 15.47 -14.42 13.68
N ALA A 10 16.29 -13.37 13.79
CA ALA A 10 17.76 -13.33 13.95
C ALA A 10 18.68 -14.20 13.04
N SER A 11 18.16 -14.97 12.07
CA SER A 11 18.91 -16.07 11.45
C SER A 11 19.11 -15.95 9.94
N MET A 12 18.71 -14.83 9.33
CA MET A 12 18.98 -14.50 7.93
C MET A 12 20.46 -14.11 7.75
N GLY A 13 21.37 -15.08 7.90
CA GLY A 13 22.81 -14.80 7.88
C GLY A 13 23.71 -15.93 7.38
N LEU A 14 23.16 -17.08 6.96
CA LEU A 14 23.96 -18.24 6.56
C LEU A 14 23.59 -18.71 5.14
N SER A 15 24.17 -18.05 4.14
CA SER A 15 24.28 -18.63 2.79
C SER A 15 25.66 -18.34 2.19
N GLY A 16 26.69 -18.97 2.76
CA GLY A 16 28.01 -19.03 2.14
C GLY A 16 28.16 -20.29 1.30
N ASP A 17 27.84 -20.20 0.00
CA ASP A 17 28.64 -20.72 -1.13
C ASP A 17 27.84 -20.63 -2.44
N LEU A 18 28.40 -19.93 -3.44
CA LEU A 18 27.83 -19.70 -4.78
C LEU A 18 27.84 -20.96 -5.68
N PRO A 19 26.97 -21.00 -6.72
CA PRO A 19 26.47 -22.25 -7.29
C PRO A 19 27.36 -22.84 -8.39
N ASN A 20 27.61 -24.15 -8.31
CA ASN A 20 27.81 -24.98 -9.49
C ASN A 20 26.66 -26.00 -9.60
N HIS A 21 26.25 -26.30 -10.83
CA HIS A 21 25.15 -27.20 -11.20
C HIS A 21 25.42 -28.68 -10.85
N SER A 22 25.49 -28.98 -9.56
CA SER A 22 25.19 -30.28 -8.94
C SER A 22 23.92 -30.23 -8.06
N ALA A 23 23.39 -29.00 -7.89
CA ALA A 23 22.01 -28.51 -7.76
C ALA A 23 20.98 -29.12 -6.78
N TYR A 24 21.20 -30.25 -6.12
CA TYR A 24 20.34 -30.65 -4.98
C TYR A 24 21.04 -31.43 -3.87
N SER A 25 22.34 -31.73 -4.01
CA SER A 25 23.05 -32.53 -3.02
C SER A 25 24.12 -31.71 -2.31
N LEU A 26 23.84 -31.35 -1.05
CA LEU A 26 24.69 -31.57 0.14
C LEU A 26 24.88 -30.39 1.10
N THR A 27 24.55 -29.13 0.79
CA THR A 27 24.85 -28.03 1.73
C THR A 27 23.93 -26.79 1.72
N GLN A 28 22.86 -26.72 0.91
CA GLN A 28 21.90 -25.62 1.09
C GLN A 28 20.95 -25.91 2.25
N SER A 29 21.10 -25.17 3.35
CA SER A 29 20.14 -25.07 4.44
C SER A 29 19.39 -23.74 4.33
N GLY A 30 18.07 -23.78 4.25
CA GLY A 30 17.20 -22.60 4.23
C GLY A 30 15.73 -22.99 4.11
N THR A 31 14.83 -22.14 4.59
CA THR A 31 13.38 -22.40 4.63
C THR A 31 12.81 -22.79 3.26
N SER A 32 13.19 -22.07 2.19
CA SER A 32 12.76 -22.33 0.81
C SER A 32 13.24 -23.66 0.22
N SER A 33 14.30 -24.28 0.76
CA SER A 33 14.84 -25.56 0.29
C SER A 33 14.15 -26.79 0.91
N SER A 34 13.31 -26.60 1.94
CA SER A 34 12.64 -27.69 2.66
C SER A 34 11.41 -28.24 1.93
N THR A 35 10.72 -27.39 1.17
CA THR A 35 9.47 -27.76 0.46
C THR A 35 9.66 -28.92 -0.53
N PRO A 36 10.67 -28.93 -1.42
CA PRO A 36 10.89 -30.07 -2.33
C PRO A 36 11.17 -31.38 -1.59
N HIS A 37 11.84 -31.35 -0.43
CA HIS A 37 12.12 -32.54 0.37
C HIS A 37 10.84 -33.12 0.98
N ALA A 38 10.00 -32.28 1.59
CA ALA A 38 8.72 -32.69 2.15
C ALA A 38 7.81 -33.29 1.07
N VAL A 39 7.73 -32.65 -0.11
CA VAL A 39 6.96 -33.15 -1.26
C VAL A 39 7.51 -34.48 -1.77
N GLY A 40 8.84 -34.63 -1.84
CA GLY A 40 9.48 -35.88 -2.22
C GLY A 40 9.13 -37.04 -1.26
N VAL A 41 9.16 -36.81 0.05
CA VAL A 41 8.76 -37.83 1.03
C VAL A 41 7.25 -38.12 0.96
N ALA A 42 6.41 -37.10 0.82
CA ALA A 42 4.97 -37.27 0.61
C ALA A 42 4.67 -38.18 -0.59
N ALA A 43 5.39 -37.99 -1.71
CA ALA A 43 5.25 -38.83 -2.89
C ALA A 43 5.62 -40.31 -2.62
N LEU A 44 6.64 -40.57 -1.80
CA LEU A 44 6.99 -41.93 -1.37
C LEU A 44 5.91 -42.57 -0.50
N VAL A 45 5.31 -41.79 0.41
CA VAL A 45 4.19 -42.24 1.26
C VAL A 45 2.97 -42.61 0.40
N PHE A 46 2.58 -41.75 -0.55
CA PHE A 46 1.51 -42.06 -1.52
C PHE A 46 1.83 -43.31 -2.35
N SER A 47 3.06 -43.44 -2.85
CA SER A 47 3.48 -44.62 -3.61
C SER A 47 3.33 -45.90 -2.78
N ARG A 48 3.77 -45.87 -1.53
CA ARG A 48 3.67 -47.00 -0.62
C ARG A 48 2.22 -47.40 -0.32
N ALA A 49 1.36 -46.41 -0.07
CA ALA A 49 -0.06 -46.68 0.16
C ALA A 49 -0.71 -47.36 -1.05
N ARG A 50 -0.43 -46.87 -2.26
CA ARG A 50 -0.95 -47.45 -3.51
C ARG A 50 -0.45 -48.88 -3.74
N ASP A 51 0.83 -49.15 -3.50
CA ASP A 51 1.36 -50.53 -3.56
C ASP A 51 0.63 -51.47 -2.58
N LEU A 52 0.34 -51.00 -1.37
CA LEU A 52 -0.39 -51.78 -0.37
C LEU A 52 -1.88 -51.94 -0.70
N ILE A 53 -2.50 -50.93 -1.33
CA ILE A 53 -3.87 -50.99 -1.83
C ILE A 53 -3.97 -52.05 -2.94
N ASP A 54 -3.05 -52.00 -3.92
CA ASP A 54 -2.99 -52.94 -5.03
C ASP A 54 -2.71 -54.38 -4.55
N ALA A 55 -1.90 -54.52 -3.49
CA ALA A 55 -1.66 -55.79 -2.81
C ALA A 55 -2.81 -56.24 -1.88
N ASN A 56 -3.89 -55.46 -1.77
CA ASN A 56 -5.01 -55.68 -0.85
C ASN A 56 -4.57 -55.82 0.63
N MET A 57 -3.47 -55.17 0.99
CA MET A 57 -2.92 -55.09 2.34
C MET A 57 -3.40 -53.84 3.08
N LEU A 58 -3.84 -52.81 2.35
CA LEU A 58 -4.51 -51.62 2.88
C LEU A 58 -5.97 -51.62 2.37
N PRO A 59 -6.96 -52.10 3.15
CA PRO A 59 -8.29 -52.41 2.64
C PRO A 59 -9.14 -51.14 2.48
N VAL A 60 -9.05 -50.51 1.31
CA VAL A 60 -9.80 -49.29 0.99
C VAL A 60 -11.20 -49.52 0.41
N GLY A 61 -11.60 -50.78 0.20
CA GLY A 61 -12.87 -51.12 -0.46
C GLY A 61 -14.12 -50.66 0.30
N GLY A 62 -13.99 -50.41 1.61
CA GLY A 62 -15.04 -49.85 2.45
C GLY A 62 -15.02 -48.32 2.56
N PHE A 63 -14.09 -47.65 1.89
CA PHE A 63 -13.90 -46.19 1.96
C PHE A 63 -14.36 -45.46 0.70
N VAL A 64 -14.90 -44.24 0.86
CA VAL A 64 -15.24 -43.32 -0.22
C VAL A 64 -13.96 -42.87 -0.93
N LEU A 65 -12.95 -42.45 -0.17
CA LEU A 65 -11.62 -42.22 -0.69
C LEU A 65 -10.87 -43.55 -0.79
N ARG A 66 -10.65 -44.02 -2.02
CA ARG A 66 -9.93 -45.28 -2.29
C ARG A 66 -8.40 -45.12 -2.32
N ASP A 67 -7.88 -44.20 -1.53
CA ASP A 67 -6.45 -43.90 -1.33
C ASP A 67 -6.25 -43.35 0.10
N ILE A 68 -5.02 -43.05 0.51
CA ILE A 68 -4.74 -42.24 1.71
C ILE A 68 -5.06 -40.75 1.47
N SER A 69 -5.45 -40.01 2.50
CA SER A 69 -5.74 -38.57 2.40
C SER A 69 -4.46 -37.73 2.47
N ALA A 70 -4.53 -36.48 2.00
CA ALA A 70 -3.42 -35.54 2.12
C ALA A 70 -3.10 -35.22 3.59
N GLU A 71 -4.12 -35.19 4.45
CA GLU A 71 -3.95 -34.98 5.88
C GLU A 71 -3.32 -36.19 6.58
N GLU A 72 -3.73 -37.42 6.24
CA GLU A 72 -3.04 -38.63 6.71
C GLU A 72 -1.56 -38.62 6.32
N VAL A 73 -1.22 -38.14 5.11
CA VAL A 73 0.17 -37.97 4.69
C VAL A 73 0.90 -36.94 5.55
N ARG A 74 0.30 -35.77 5.80
CA ARG A 74 0.89 -34.75 6.68
C ARG A 74 1.15 -35.33 8.07
N GLN A 75 0.17 -36.00 8.66
CA GLN A 75 0.31 -36.65 9.97
C GLN A 75 1.42 -37.70 9.97
N ILE A 76 1.56 -38.51 8.92
CA ILE A 76 2.67 -39.46 8.78
C ILE A 76 4.02 -38.72 8.75
N LEU A 77 4.15 -37.63 8.00
CA LEU A 77 5.40 -36.85 7.94
C LEU A 77 5.76 -36.27 9.32
N ASP A 78 4.81 -35.63 9.99
CA ASP A 78 5.01 -35.01 11.30
C ASP A 78 5.32 -36.06 12.37
N ARG A 79 4.65 -37.22 12.36
CA ARG A 79 4.83 -38.29 13.36
C ARG A 79 6.01 -39.21 13.12
N SER A 80 6.51 -39.25 11.90
CA SER A 80 7.71 -40.01 11.57
C SER A 80 8.99 -39.18 11.69
N ALA A 81 8.88 -37.86 11.89
CA ALA A 81 10.03 -36.99 12.06
C ALA A 81 10.90 -37.42 13.25
N GLU A 82 12.22 -37.32 13.06
CA GLU A 82 13.20 -37.54 14.11
C GLU A 82 13.49 -36.23 14.83
N ASP A 83 13.11 -36.18 16.10
CA ASP A 83 13.36 -35.07 17.01
C ASP A 83 14.82 -34.60 16.94
N VAL A 84 15.02 -33.28 16.93
CA VAL A 84 16.35 -32.68 16.92
C VAL A 84 16.65 -32.19 18.33
N THR A 85 17.74 -32.69 18.89
CA THR A 85 18.12 -32.43 20.27
C THR A 85 19.45 -31.69 20.35
N ALA A 86 19.78 -31.16 21.53
CA ALA A 86 21.10 -30.57 21.77
C ALA A 86 22.27 -31.55 21.49
N THR A 87 22.02 -32.87 21.46
CA THR A 87 23.04 -33.87 21.14
C THR A 87 23.36 -33.99 19.64
N ASP A 88 22.49 -33.43 18.79
CA ASP A 88 22.68 -33.37 17.33
C ASP A 88 23.66 -32.25 16.89
N GLY A 89 24.21 -31.49 17.85
CA GLY A 89 25.19 -30.45 17.58
C GLY A 89 24.57 -29.18 16.97
N THR A 90 23.30 -28.90 17.28
CA THR A 90 22.63 -27.67 16.83
C THR A 90 23.22 -26.45 17.52
N SER A 91 23.21 -25.33 16.81
CA SER A 91 23.56 -24.02 17.36
C SER A 91 22.36 -23.30 17.99
N TYR A 92 21.14 -23.75 17.69
CA TYR A 92 19.87 -23.27 18.27
C TYR A 92 19.50 -24.02 19.56
N THR A 93 18.77 -23.32 20.44
CA THR A 93 18.13 -23.93 21.62
C THR A 93 16.92 -24.73 21.18
N VAL A 94 17.09 -26.06 21.08
CA VAL A 94 16.02 -27.00 20.73
C VAL A 94 15.48 -27.71 21.98
N THR A 95 14.21 -28.07 21.95
CA THR A 95 13.56 -28.86 23.00
C THR A 95 13.00 -30.15 22.42
N SER A 96 12.80 -31.17 23.25
CA SER A 96 12.29 -32.44 22.73
C SER A 96 10.83 -32.32 22.31
N GLY A 97 10.53 -32.76 21.09
CA GLY A 97 9.19 -32.74 20.52
C GLY A 97 9.06 -31.64 19.49
N TRP A 98 8.01 -30.81 19.61
CA TRP A 98 7.90 -29.66 18.72
C TRP A 98 8.61 -28.46 19.30
N ASP A 99 9.41 -27.79 18.49
CA ASP A 99 10.02 -26.48 18.78
C ASP A 99 9.93 -25.54 17.56
N GLN A 100 10.16 -24.26 17.77
CA GLN A 100 10.01 -23.21 16.76
C GLN A 100 11.06 -23.26 15.66
N TRP A 101 12.22 -23.86 15.93
CA TRP A 101 13.37 -23.89 15.02
C TRP A 101 13.31 -25.09 14.09
N THR A 102 12.89 -26.24 14.62
CA THR A 102 12.91 -27.52 13.90
C THR A 102 11.53 -28.11 13.64
N GLY A 103 10.47 -27.48 14.14
CA GLY A 103 9.11 -28.03 14.07
C GLY A 103 9.07 -29.37 14.79
N TYR A 104 8.60 -30.43 14.12
CA TYR A 104 8.63 -31.80 14.66
C TYR A 104 10.00 -32.52 14.50
N GLY A 105 11.01 -31.83 13.98
CA GLY A 105 12.35 -32.34 13.76
C GLY A 105 12.65 -32.69 12.29
N ARG A 106 13.64 -33.57 12.07
CA ARG A 106 14.12 -33.96 10.74
C ARG A 106 13.15 -34.94 10.09
N LEU A 107 12.74 -34.66 8.85
CA LEU A 107 11.95 -35.60 8.04
C LEU A 107 12.68 -36.95 7.89
N ASN A 108 12.05 -38.04 8.31
CA ASN A 108 12.56 -39.40 8.11
C ASN A 108 11.73 -40.15 7.07
N ALA A 109 12.23 -40.18 5.83
CA ALA A 109 11.55 -40.82 4.71
C ALA A 109 11.28 -42.32 4.92
N LYS A 110 12.19 -43.03 5.58
CA LYS A 110 12.03 -44.46 5.83
C LYS A 110 10.93 -44.70 6.86
N ALA A 111 10.96 -43.98 7.99
CA ALA A 111 9.95 -44.08 9.02
C ALA A 111 8.57 -43.67 8.49
N ALA A 112 8.49 -42.64 7.66
CA ALA A 112 7.26 -42.22 6.98
C ALA A 112 6.66 -43.36 6.13
N VAL A 113 7.49 -43.99 5.29
CA VAL A 113 7.06 -45.12 4.43
C VAL A 113 6.69 -46.36 5.25
N ASP A 114 7.46 -46.67 6.30
CA ASP A 114 7.19 -47.80 7.19
C ASP A 114 5.90 -47.62 8.01
N MET A 115 5.53 -46.37 8.34
CA MET A 115 4.33 -46.02 9.08
C MET A 115 3.05 -46.25 8.27
N VAL A 116 3.13 -46.42 6.95
CA VAL A 116 1.96 -46.75 6.11
C VAL A 116 1.56 -48.21 6.31
N SER A 117 0.61 -48.45 7.21
CA SER A 117 -0.03 -49.75 7.41
C SER A 117 -1.44 -49.60 7.99
N PRO A 118 -2.29 -50.65 7.93
CA PRO A 118 -3.66 -50.60 8.44
C PRO A 118 -3.80 -50.25 9.93
N THR A 119 -2.73 -50.33 10.72
CA THR A 119 -2.77 -50.09 12.17
C THR A 119 -1.88 -48.96 12.65
N THR A 120 -1.12 -48.33 11.76
CA THR A 120 -0.11 -47.33 12.13
C THR A 120 -0.29 -45.98 11.44
N ILE A 121 -1.24 -45.84 10.50
CA ILE A 121 -1.59 -44.54 9.94
C ILE A 121 -2.24 -43.70 11.05
N PRO A 122 -1.68 -42.52 11.41
CA PRO A 122 -2.24 -41.67 12.43
C PRO A 122 -3.64 -41.14 12.05
N PRO A 123 -4.49 -40.84 13.04
CA PRO A 123 -5.76 -40.17 12.78
C PRO A 123 -5.54 -38.74 12.27
N GLU A 124 -6.50 -38.22 11.52
CA GLU A 124 -6.51 -36.87 10.98
C GLU A 124 -6.84 -35.87 12.08
N ALA A 125 -6.03 -34.82 12.20
CA ALA A 125 -6.23 -33.68 13.07
C ALA A 125 -5.90 -32.43 12.26
N ASP A 126 -6.90 -31.59 11.99
CA ASP A 126 -6.73 -30.43 11.11
C ASP A 126 -7.66 -29.31 11.58
N MET A 127 -7.10 -28.27 12.21
CA MET A 127 -7.87 -27.07 12.50
C MET A 127 -8.00 -26.28 11.21
N THR A 128 -9.19 -25.78 10.86
CA THR A 128 -9.39 -24.99 9.63
C THR A 128 -9.36 -23.48 9.90
N ALA A 129 -9.66 -23.06 11.13
CA ALA A 129 -9.52 -21.68 11.60
C ALA A 129 -9.33 -21.64 13.14
N PRO A 130 -8.82 -20.53 13.71
CA PRO A 130 -8.21 -19.37 13.04
C PRO A 130 -6.89 -19.72 12.34
N ASP A 131 -6.44 -18.93 11.38
CA ASP A 131 -5.17 -19.15 10.66
C ASP A 131 -3.94 -18.91 11.53
N TRP A 132 -2.79 -19.40 11.06
CA TRP A 132 -1.52 -19.15 11.73
C TRP A 132 -1.28 -17.64 11.85
N TYR A 133 -0.93 -17.23 13.06
CA TYR A 133 -0.70 -15.87 13.52
C TYR A 133 -1.91 -14.94 13.45
N ALA A 134 -3.11 -15.43 13.12
CA ALA A 134 -4.29 -14.57 13.05
C ALA A 134 -4.52 -13.78 14.34
N LEU A 135 -4.97 -12.53 14.19
CA LEU A 135 -5.43 -11.70 15.30
C LEU A 135 -6.81 -12.18 15.74
N VAL A 136 -6.96 -12.45 17.04
CA VAL A 136 -8.21 -12.92 17.63
C VAL A 136 -8.58 -12.14 18.88
N ASP A 137 -9.88 -11.95 19.10
CA ASP A 137 -10.44 -11.30 20.28
C ASP A 137 -11.83 -11.86 20.62
N GLY A 138 -12.24 -11.72 21.88
CA GLY A 138 -13.56 -12.12 22.35
C GLY A 138 -13.77 -13.63 22.35
N THR A 139 -14.89 -14.09 21.79
CA THR A 139 -15.18 -15.52 21.66
C THR A 139 -14.82 -16.01 20.26
N VAL A 140 -13.75 -16.80 20.18
CA VAL A 140 -13.21 -17.36 18.95
C VAL A 140 -13.85 -18.71 18.67
N THR A 141 -14.35 -18.91 17.45
CA THR A 141 -14.82 -20.22 17.00
C THR A 141 -13.66 -20.96 16.32
N ILE A 142 -13.40 -22.19 16.77
CA ILE A 142 -12.33 -23.05 16.26
C ILE A 142 -13.01 -24.23 15.56
N PRO A 143 -13.29 -24.12 14.25
CA PRO A 143 -13.71 -25.25 13.43
C PRO A 143 -12.50 -26.16 13.16
N PHE A 144 -12.73 -27.47 13.25
CA PHE A 144 -11.68 -28.44 12.97
C PHE A 144 -12.25 -29.77 12.49
N TYR A 145 -11.37 -30.52 11.87
CA TYR A 145 -11.60 -31.87 11.44
C TYR A 145 -10.84 -32.84 12.34
N ALA A 146 -11.56 -33.86 12.83
CA ALA A 146 -10.96 -34.97 13.55
C ALA A 146 -11.59 -36.28 13.06
N ASN A 147 -10.77 -37.24 12.67
CA ASN A 147 -11.23 -38.57 12.26
C ASN A 147 -10.13 -39.63 12.37
N ALA A 148 -10.50 -40.91 12.44
CA ALA A 148 -9.57 -42.02 12.48
C ALA A 148 -10.02 -43.14 11.54
N ARG A 149 -9.88 -42.92 10.22
CA ARG A 149 -10.45 -43.79 9.17
C ARG A 149 -10.01 -45.26 9.27
N TRP A 150 -8.81 -45.51 9.78
CA TRP A 150 -8.23 -46.85 9.92
C TRP A 150 -8.56 -47.55 11.25
N ALA A 151 -9.33 -46.90 12.11
CA ALA A 151 -9.67 -47.36 13.46
C ALA A 151 -11.20 -47.44 13.63
N SER A 152 -11.69 -47.89 14.80
CA SER A 152 -13.15 -47.95 15.05
C SER A 152 -13.68 -46.74 15.82
N THR A 153 -12.84 -46.14 16.68
CA THR A 153 -13.20 -44.99 17.51
C THR A 153 -11.99 -44.11 17.73
N PHE A 154 -12.23 -42.84 17.99
CA PHE A 154 -11.19 -41.89 18.38
C PHE A 154 -11.69 -40.95 19.46
N ALA A 155 -10.75 -40.29 20.13
CA ALA A 155 -11.01 -39.15 21.01
C ALA A 155 -10.14 -37.97 20.59
N TYR A 156 -10.66 -36.76 20.74
CA TYR A 156 -9.87 -35.55 20.53
C TYR A 156 -9.83 -34.69 21.79
N THR A 157 -8.76 -33.90 21.91
CA THR A 157 -8.62 -32.80 22.86
C THR A 157 -8.13 -31.57 22.09
N LEU A 158 -8.86 -30.47 22.21
CA LEU A 158 -8.44 -29.14 21.80
C LEU A 158 -8.06 -28.35 23.06
N GLU A 159 -6.91 -27.70 23.03
CA GLU A 159 -6.31 -27.01 24.17
C GLU A 159 -5.50 -25.78 23.70
N PHE A 160 -5.22 -24.83 24.59
CA PHE A 160 -4.42 -23.64 24.30
C PHE A 160 -3.34 -23.40 25.35
N GLY A 161 -2.24 -22.73 25.00
CA GLY A 161 -1.19 -22.33 25.94
C GLY A 161 -0.57 -20.98 25.56
N ALA A 162 -0.06 -20.23 26.54
CA ALA A 162 0.61 -18.95 26.29
C ALA A 162 2.00 -19.15 25.70
N GLY A 163 2.37 -18.33 24.72
CA GLY A 163 3.62 -18.42 23.98
C GLY A 163 3.53 -19.31 22.74
N LEU A 164 4.61 -19.27 21.95
CA LEU A 164 4.76 -20.10 20.75
C LEU A 164 5.13 -21.57 21.10
N GLU A 165 5.90 -21.76 22.17
CA GLU A 165 6.27 -23.09 22.70
C GLU A 165 5.72 -23.29 24.12
N PRO A 166 4.38 -23.41 24.32
CA PRO A 166 3.86 -23.54 25.68
C PRO A 166 4.30 -24.86 26.32
N THR A 167 4.79 -24.79 27.56
CA THR A 167 5.09 -25.96 28.39
C THR A 167 3.86 -26.51 29.11
N SER A 168 2.76 -25.74 29.12
CA SER A 168 1.49 -26.11 29.73
C SER A 168 0.32 -25.67 28.86
N PHE A 169 -0.74 -26.47 28.87
CA PHE A 169 -1.92 -26.24 28.05
C PHE A 169 -3.19 -26.33 28.91
N THR A 170 -4.17 -25.50 28.56
CA THR A 170 -5.50 -25.43 29.16
C THR A 170 -6.52 -26.03 28.18
N PRO A 171 -7.31 -27.04 28.59
CA PRO A 171 -8.31 -27.63 27.71
C PRO A 171 -9.40 -26.63 27.30
N VAL A 172 -9.77 -26.65 26.02
CA VAL A 172 -10.91 -25.92 25.44
C VAL A 172 -12.09 -26.88 25.23
N ALA A 173 -11.84 -28.01 24.56
CA ALA A 173 -12.87 -28.99 24.25
C ALA A 173 -12.29 -30.41 24.18
N SER A 174 -13.10 -31.42 24.47
CA SER A 174 -12.75 -32.81 24.22
C SER A 174 -14.00 -33.65 23.99
N ALA A 175 -13.90 -34.64 23.11
CA ALA A 175 -14.97 -35.61 22.90
C ALA A 175 -14.41 -36.96 22.42
N SER A 176 -15.26 -37.97 22.42
CA SER A 176 -15.00 -39.26 21.75
C SER A 176 -16.06 -39.50 20.69
N SER A 177 -15.65 -40.09 19.57
CA SER A 177 -16.52 -40.37 18.43
C SER A 177 -16.19 -41.71 17.77
N VAL A 178 -17.10 -42.17 16.92
CA VAL A 178 -16.87 -43.29 16.02
C VAL A 178 -16.13 -42.81 14.77
N ALA A 179 -15.21 -43.63 14.28
CA ALA A 179 -14.57 -43.36 13.00
C ALA A 179 -15.62 -43.32 11.89
N ALA A 180 -15.54 -42.31 11.03
CA ALA A 180 -16.39 -42.17 9.86
C ALA A 180 -15.54 -42.30 8.59
N ASP A 181 -16.21 -42.47 7.46
CA ASP A 181 -15.62 -42.46 6.12
C ASP A 181 -16.08 -41.23 5.30
N PRO A 182 -15.69 -40.01 5.72
CA PRO A 182 -15.99 -38.75 5.02
C PRO A 182 -15.02 -38.45 3.86
N ALA A 183 -15.33 -37.38 3.10
CA ALA A 183 -14.42 -36.78 2.11
C ALA A 183 -13.22 -36.07 2.78
N LEU A 184 -12.21 -35.75 1.96
CA LEU A 184 -10.87 -35.26 2.33
C LEU A 184 -10.92 -34.02 3.25
N SER A 185 -10.22 -34.02 4.39
CA SER A 185 -10.24 -32.90 5.35
C SER A 185 -9.68 -31.59 4.77
N SER A 186 -8.49 -31.64 4.15
CA SER A 186 -7.72 -30.46 3.73
C SER A 186 -7.94 -30.01 2.29
N ALA A 187 -8.53 -30.86 1.44
CA ALA A 187 -8.88 -30.50 0.06
C ALA A 187 -10.26 -29.86 -0.07
N ASP A 188 -11.18 -30.14 0.88
CA ASP A 188 -12.58 -29.68 0.84
C ASP A 188 -12.93 -28.67 1.97
N LEU A 189 -11.95 -28.22 2.77
CA LEU A 189 -12.14 -27.31 3.92
C LEU A 189 -13.25 -27.79 4.88
N ALA A 190 -13.36 -29.09 5.10
CA ALA A 190 -14.44 -29.67 5.88
C ALA A 190 -14.15 -29.60 7.39
N SER A 191 -15.16 -29.28 8.21
CA SER A 191 -15.07 -29.34 9.67
C SER A 191 -16.26 -30.11 10.24
N ASN A 192 -16.00 -31.27 10.84
CA ASN A 192 -17.03 -32.08 11.50
C ASN A 192 -17.19 -31.75 12.98
N PHE A 193 -16.29 -30.95 13.54
CA PHE A 193 -16.36 -30.41 14.90
C PHE A 193 -16.09 -28.92 14.92
N SER A 194 -16.54 -28.28 16.00
CA SER A 194 -16.24 -26.89 16.31
C SER A 194 -16.21 -26.70 17.82
N ALA A 195 -15.33 -25.83 18.30
CA ALA A 195 -15.26 -25.41 19.70
C ALA A 195 -15.31 -23.88 19.80
N SER A 196 -15.66 -23.37 20.97
CA SER A 196 -15.59 -21.93 21.28
C SER A 196 -14.53 -21.70 22.35
N TRP A 197 -13.64 -20.73 22.11
CA TRP A 197 -12.58 -20.32 23.01
C TRP A 197 -12.76 -18.85 23.38
N ASP A 198 -12.90 -18.57 24.67
CA ASP A 198 -13.06 -17.21 25.20
C ASP A 198 -11.69 -16.62 25.55
N THR A 199 -11.29 -15.56 24.85
CA THR A 199 -10.00 -14.87 25.02
C THR A 199 -10.13 -13.60 25.85
N THR A 200 -11.32 -13.19 26.28
CA THR A 200 -11.57 -11.87 26.93
C THR A 200 -10.79 -11.63 28.22
N ALA A 201 -10.38 -12.70 28.91
CA ALA A 201 -9.60 -12.64 30.15
C ALA A 201 -8.10 -12.91 29.94
N LEU A 202 -7.69 -13.21 28.71
CA LEU A 202 -6.29 -13.41 28.36
C LEU A 202 -5.61 -12.05 28.20
N ALA A 203 -4.30 -11.97 28.41
CA ALA A 203 -3.55 -10.76 28.07
C ALA A 203 -3.21 -10.75 26.57
N ASN A 204 -3.03 -9.56 26.00
CA ASN A 204 -2.47 -9.42 24.66
C ASN A 204 -1.17 -10.21 24.53
N GLY A 205 -1.01 -10.96 23.43
CA GLY A 205 0.17 -11.77 23.18
C GLY A 205 -0.11 -13.01 22.34
N ILE A 206 0.94 -13.78 22.07
CA ILE A 206 0.86 -15.00 21.28
C ILE A 206 0.39 -16.19 22.14
N TYR A 207 -0.51 -17.00 21.59
CA TYR A 207 -1.01 -18.24 22.18
C TYR A 207 -1.02 -19.34 21.14
N THR A 208 -0.69 -20.57 21.56
CA THR A 208 -0.73 -21.74 20.68
C THR A 208 -1.95 -22.60 20.98
N LEU A 209 -2.79 -22.77 19.97
CA LEU A 209 -3.84 -23.79 19.92
C LEU A 209 -3.23 -25.13 19.53
N ARG A 210 -3.69 -26.21 20.16
CA ARG A 210 -3.29 -27.58 19.83
C ARG A 210 -4.51 -28.49 19.81
N LEU A 211 -4.70 -29.17 18.68
CA LEU A 211 -5.66 -30.25 18.52
C LEU A 211 -4.91 -31.57 18.54
N ARG A 212 -5.30 -32.49 19.42
CA ARG A 212 -4.78 -33.88 19.44
C ARG A 212 -5.90 -34.85 19.22
N VAL A 213 -5.72 -35.76 18.27
CA VAL A 213 -6.67 -36.84 17.98
C VAL A 213 -5.96 -38.16 18.26
N LYS A 214 -6.58 -39.03 19.06
CA LYS A 214 -6.06 -40.34 19.43
C LYS A 214 -7.06 -41.41 19.04
N ASP A 215 -6.62 -42.38 18.25
CA ASP A 215 -7.46 -43.52 17.88
C ASP A 215 -7.43 -44.65 18.94
N ASN A 216 -8.25 -45.68 18.75
CA ASN A 216 -8.27 -46.85 19.64
C ASN A 216 -7.18 -47.89 19.35
N LEU A 217 -6.28 -47.62 18.40
CA LEU A 217 -5.07 -48.42 18.13
C LEU A 217 -3.85 -47.82 18.83
N GLY A 218 -3.96 -46.60 19.35
CA GLY A 218 -2.92 -45.87 20.07
C GLY A 218 -2.19 -44.83 19.24
N ASN A 219 -2.54 -44.66 17.96
CA ASN A 219 -1.94 -43.64 17.09
C ASN A 219 -2.46 -42.25 17.45
N VAL A 220 -1.64 -41.22 17.18
CA VAL A 220 -1.95 -39.83 17.55
C VAL A 220 -1.69 -38.90 16.37
N GLY A 221 -2.72 -38.19 15.94
CA GLY A 221 -2.63 -37.03 15.07
C GLY A 221 -2.58 -35.74 15.88
N GLU A 222 -1.91 -34.72 15.38
CA GLU A 222 -1.93 -33.38 15.97
C GLU A 222 -1.91 -32.30 14.91
N ASP A 223 -2.62 -31.23 15.22
CA ASP A 223 -2.44 -29.95 14.57
C ASP A 223 -2.17 -28.89 15.64
N ARG A 224 -1.48 -27.84 15.24
CA ARG A 224 -1.18 -26.69 16.08
C ARG A 224 -1.23 -25.42 15.26
N ARG A 225 -1.65 -24.33 15.89
CA ARG A 225 -1.66 -23.00 15.30
C ARG A 225 -1.34 -21.97 16.39
N ALA A 226 -0.32 -21.15 16.16
CA ALA A 226 -0.10 -19.97 16.99
C ALA A 226 -1.01 -18.84 16.50
N VAL A 227 -1.56 -18.04 17.41
CA VAL A 227 -2.42 -16.89 17.12
C VAL A 227 -2.13 -15.77 18.09
N TRP A 228 -2.46 -14.54 17.71
CA TRP A 228 -2.32 -13.38 18.57
C TRP A 228 -3.64 -13.01 19.19
N VAL A 229 -3.72 -13.07 20.51
CA VAL A 229 -4.80 -12.40 21.23
C VAL A 229 -4.46 -10.91 21.23
N ARG A 230 -5.32 -10.09 20.60
CA ARG A 230 -5.20 -8.63 20.55
C ARG A 230 -6.56 -8.00 20.81
N HIS A 231 -6.71 -7.43 21.99
CA HIS A 231 -7.87 -6.60 22.32
C HIS A 231 -7.83 -5.27 21.55
N PRO A 232 -8.99 -4.67 21.19
CA PRO A 232 -9.06 -3.40 20.48
C PRO A 232 -8.27 -2.30 21.19
N ASP A 233 -7.45 -1.58 20.42
CA ASP A 233 -6.76 -0.39 20.91
C ASP A 233 -7.76 0.78 20.92
N PRO A 234 -7.82 1.63 21.96
CA PRO A 234 -8.68 2.81 21.98
C PRO A 234 -8.48 3.77 20.80
N GLN A 235 -7.33 3.72 20.13
CA GLN A 235 -6.99 4.53 18.96
C GLN A 235 -7.29 3.84 17.63
N ASP A 236 -7.73 2.57 17.61
CA ASP A 236 -8.11 1.89 16.35
C ASP A 236 -9.24 2.68 15.66
N GLN A 237 -9.05 3.03 14.39
CA GLN A 237 -10.09 3.69 13.58
C GLN A 237 -11.20 2.68 13.17
N PRO A 238 -12.47 3.10 13.02
CA PRO A 238 -13.56 2.23 12.58
C PRO A 238 -13.23 1.53 11.26
N GLY A 239 -13.47 0.22 11.20
CA GLY A 239 -13.13 -0.60 10.03
C GLY A 239 -11.75 -1.25 10.10
N PHE A 240 -10.91 -0.88 11.07
CA PHE A 240 -9.55 -1.40 11.24
C PHE A 240 -9.34 -2.08 12.60
N PRO A 241 -8.38 -3.03 12.72
CA PRO A 241 -7.57 -3.59 11.63
C PRO A 241 -8.39 -4.38 10.60
N ARG A 242 -7.96 -4.33 9.34
CA ARG A 242 -8.62 -5.04 8.22
C ARG A 242 -7.63 -6.00 7.56
N GLN A 243 -8.04 -7.24 7.38
CA GLN A 243 -7.24 -8.26 6.69
C GLN A 243 -7.52 -8.23 5.19
N PHE A 244 -6.45 -8.24 4.39
CA PHE A 244 -6.47 -8.40 2.94
C PHE A 244 -5.80 -9.72 2.55
N ASP A 245 -6.18 -10.24 1.39
CA ASP A 245 -5.54 -11.42 0.84
C ASP A 245 -4.26 -10.96 0.13
N GLY A 246 -3.08 -11.34 0.62
CA GLY A 246 -1.79 -10.98 0.01
C GLY A 246 -0.94 -10.00 0.84
N SER A 247 0.38 -10.05 0.64
CA SER A 247 1.30 -9.13 1.31
C SER A 247 1.20 -7.74 0.70
N GLN A 248 1.06 -6.70 1.52
CA GLN A 248 0.99 -5.32 1.03
C GLN A 248 2.37 -4.81 0.60
N GLY A 249 2.41 -3.92 -0.40
CA GLY A 249 3.62 -3.32 -0.96
C GLY A 249 4.28 -2.30 -0.02
N LEU A 250 5.54 -1.92 -0.32
CA LEU A 250 6.37 -1.08 0.57
C LEU A 250 5.85 0.35 0.81
N SER A 251 5.04 0.88 -0.11
CA SER A 251 4.51 2.25 -0.09
C SER A 251 2.98 2.26 -0.04
N VAL A 252 2.44 2.96 0.96
CA VAL A 252 1.03 3.37 1.05
C VAL A 252 0.97 4.87 0.81
N ALA A 253 0.09 5.34 -0.06
CA ALA A 253 -0.13 6.76 -0.30
C ALA A 253 -1.47 7.20 0.30
N LEU A 254 -1.49 8.38 0.93
CA LEU A 254 -2.70 8.97 1.53
C LEU A 254 -3.08 10.20 0.71
N VAL A 255 -4.12 10.09 -0.11
CA VAL A 255 -4.41 11.08 -1.16
C VAL A 255 -5.90 11.24 -1.34
N ASP A 256 -6.39 12.49 -1.46
CA ASP A 256 -7.73 12.78 -1.97
C ASP A 256 -7.78 12.41 -3.45
N LEU A 257 -8.26 11.20 -3.75
CA LEU A 257 -8.27 10.63 -5.09
C LEU A 257 -9.58 10.92 -5.82
N ASP A 258 -10.71 10.95 -5.09
CA ASP A 258 -12.04 11.20 -5.65
C ASP A 258 -12.52 12.67 -5.58
N ASP A 259 -11.64 13.59 -5.20
CA ASP A 259 -11.81 15.05 -5.11
C ASP A 259 -12.88 15.47 -4.07
N ASP A 260 -13.00 14.74 -2.95
CA ASP A 260 -14.00 14.99 -1.90
C ASP A 260 -13.46 15.68 -0.63
N ASN A 261 -12.18 16.07 -0.64
CA ASN A 261 -11.42 16.67 0.46
C ASN A 261 -11.12 15.74 1.66
N THR A 262 -11.40 14.44 1.56
CA THR A 262 -10.88 13.43 2.50
C THR A 262 -9.79 12.60 1.81
N LEU A 263 -8.89 11.99 2.58
CA LEU A 263 -7.80 11.21 2.00
C LEU A 263 -8.19 9.73 1.91
N GLU A 264 -7.98 9.12 0.75
CA GLU A 264 -8.01 7.68 0.58
C GLU A 264 -6.65 7.03 0.88
N ILE A 265 -6.70 5.79 1.34
CA ILE A 265 -5.54 4.90 1.54
C ILE A 265 -5.34 4.09 0.26
N ILE A 266 -4.22 4.33 -0.44
CA ILE A 266 -3.88 3.67 -1.71
C ILE A 266 -2.68 2.76 -1.52
N PHE A 267 -2.81 1.49 -1.91
CA PHE A 267 -1.70 0.52 -1.86
C PHE A 267 -1.90 -0.63 -2.86
N GLY A 268 -0.80 -1.26 -3.26
CA GLY A 268 -0.79 -2.49 -4.05
C GLY A 268 -0.41 -3.71 -3.20
N ASP A 269 -0.76 -4.91 -3.65
CA ASP A 269 -0.48 -6.15 -2.94
C ASP A 269 0.20 -7.25 -3.79
N GLY A 270 0.61 -8.32 -3.10
CA GLY A 270 1.25 -9.50 -3.67
C GLY A 270 0.32 -10.37 -4.53
N ASN A 271 -0.99 -10.11 -4.55
CA ASN A 271 -1.92 -10.70 -5.50
C ASN A 271 -2.04 -9.89 -6.80
N GLY A 272 -1.35 -8.75 -6.88
CA GLY A 272 -1.38 -7.85 -8.03
C GLY A 272 -2.63 -6.98 -8.05
N GLU A 273 -3.31 -6.82 -6.90
CA GLU A 273 -4.43 -5.91 -6.73
C GLU A 273 -3.92 -4.54 -6.22
N VAL A 274 -4.61 -3.48 -6.62
CA VAL A 274 -4.43 -2.11 -6.11
C VAL A 274 -5.74 -1.67 -5.49
N HIS A 275 -5.67 -1.26 -4.23
CA HIS A 275 -6.80 -0.85 -3.41
C HIS A 275 -6.86 0.67 -3.28
N ALA A 276 -8.07 1.20 -3.15
CA ALA A 276 -8.31 2.59 -2.81
C ALA A 276 -9.42 2.65 -1.76
N LEU A 277 -9.03 2.88 -0.50
CA LEU A 277 -9.94 2.78 0.65
C LEU A 277 -10.24 4.15 1.24
N ARG A 278 -11.49 4.36 1.63
CA ARG A 278 -11.88 5.46 2.52
C ARG A 278 -11.41 5.21 3.95
N SER A 279 -11.46 6.26 4.77
CA SER A 279 -11.15 6.23 6.21
C SER A 279 -12.01 5.24 7.03
N ASP A 280 -13.18 4.83 6.54
CA ASP A 280 -14.03 3.80 7.16
C ASP A 280 -13.71 2.36 6.71
N GLY A 281 -12.71 2.22 5.84
CA GLY A 281 -12.27 0.96 5.26
C GLY A 281 -13.11 0.48 4.07
N SER A 282 -14.05 1.27 3.54
CA SER A 282 -14.78 0.93 2.31
C SER A 282 -13.98 1.25 1.05
N GLU A 283 -14.08 0.42 0.01
CA GLU A 283 -13.41 0.67 -1.28
C GLU A 283 -14.09 1.81 -2.06
N LEU A 284 -13.29 2.55 -2.84
CA LEU A 284 -13.80 3.39 -3.92
C LEU A 284 -14.52 2.55 -4.97
N THR A 285 -15.45 3.17 -5.69
CA THR A 285 -16.22 2.46 -6.73
C THR A 285 -15.29 2.03 -7.86
N GLY A 286 -15.27 0.73 -8.17
CA GLY A 286 -14.43 0.16 -9.21
C GLY A 286 -13.16 -0.52 -8.70
N PHE A 287 -12.77 -0.28 -7.45
CA PHE A 287 -11.63 -0.91 -6.80
C PHE A 287 -12.00 -2.22 -6.07
N PRO A 288 -11.04 -3.16 -5.88
CA PRO A 288 -9.65 -3.07 -6.36
C PRO A 288 -9.53 -3.22 -7.88
N VAL A 289 -8.54 -2.52 -8.46
CA VAL A 289 -8.06 -2.78 -9.82
C VAL A 289 -6.92 -3.80 -9.78
N HIS A 290 -6.53 -4.37 -10.91
CA HIS A 290 -5.54 -5.43 -10.93
C HIS A 290 -4.60 -5.38 -12.13
N THR A 291 -3.40 -5.92 -11.95
CA THR A 291 -2.42 -6.12 -13.02
C THR A 291 -2.85 -7.23 -14.00
N ASP A 292 -2.03 -7.51 -15.01
CA ASP A 292 -2.29 -8.62 -15.92
C ASP A 292 -2.09 -9.98 -15.23
N LEU A 293 -2.82 -10.99 -15.72
CA LEU A 293 -2.62 -12.37 -15.31
C LEU A 293 -1.21 -12.87 -15.67
N PRO A 294 -0.55 -13.65 -14.79
CA PRO A 294 0.75 -14.22 -15.10
C PRO A 294 0.68 -15.15 -16.32
N SER A 295 1.43 -14.82 -17.37
CA SER A 295 1.36 -15.49 -18.68
C SER A 295 1.76 -16.97 -18.67
N HIS A 296 2.43 -17.44 -17.62
CA HIS A 296 2.93 -18.81 -17.47
C HIS A 296 1.98 -19.73 -16.70
N LEU A 297 0.93 -19.20 -16.06
CA LEU A 297 0.00 -20.02 -15.28
C LEU A 297 -1.03 -20.70 -16.21
N PRO A 298 -1.31 -22.01 -16.02
CA PRO A 298 -2.28 -22.75 -16.83
C PRO A 298 -3.73 -22.46 -16.40
N VAL A 299 -4.10 -21.18 -16.23
CA VAL A 299 -5.38 -20.74 -15.65
C VAL A 299 -6.58 -21.30 -16.43
N THR A 300 -6.45 -21.45 -17.74
CA THR A 300 -7.53 -21.96 -18.62
C THR A 300 -7.52 -23.47 -18.83
N THR A 301 -6.49 -24.18 -18.37
CA THR A 301 -6.29 -25.61 -18.68
C THR A 301 -6.16 -26.50 -17.45
N SER A 302 -5.71 -25.97 -16.31
CA SER A 302 -5.64 -26.72 -15.07
C SER A 302 -7.03 -26.91 -14.48
N PRO A 303 -7.43 -28.14 -14.11
CA PRO A 303 -8.71 -28.39 -13.45
C PRO A 303 -8.92 -27.54 -12.19
N ALA A 304 -7.85 -27.23 -11.45
CA ALA A 304 -7.94 -26.43 -10.22
C ALA A 304 -8.47 -25.01 -10.48
N PHE A 305 -8.00 -24.33 -11.53
CA PHE A 305 -8.48 -23.00 -11.89
C PHE A 305 -9.82 -23.05 -12.63
N VAL A 306 -10.02 -23.99 -13.55
CA VAL A 306 -11.29 -24.15 -14.29
C VAL A 306 -12.46 -24.47 -13.36
N GLN A 307 -12.22 -25.22 -12.28
CA GLN A 307 -13.22 -25.56 -11.28
C GLN A 307 -13.30 -24.54 -10.13
N HIS A 308 -12.55 -23.43 -10.20
CA HIS A 308 -12.50 -22.39 -9.16
C HIS A 308 -12.14 -22.94 -7.77
N LEU A 309 -11.27 -23.96 -7.73
CA LEU A 309 -10.76 -24.54 -6.49
C LEU A 309 -9.61 -23.71 -5.89
N LEU A 310 -9.01 -22.81 -6.68
CA LEU A 310 -7.98 -21.88 -6.26
C LEU A 310 -8.34 -20.47 -6.74
N PRO A 311 -8.05 -19.42 -5.95
CA PRO A 311 -8.14 -18.04 -6.42
C PRO A 311 -7.13 -17.80 -7.55
N VAL A 312 -7.46 -16.84 -8.42
CA VAL A 312 -6.57 -16.40 -9.49
C VAL A 312 -5.81 -15.18 -8.98
N SER A 313 -4.48 -15.30 -8.84
CA SER A 313 -3.60 -14.15 -8.53
C SER A 313 -3.09 -13.51 -9.82
N TYR A 314 -3.03 -12.19 -9.83
CA TYR A 314 -2.44 -11.38 -10.91
C TYR A 314 -0.92 -11.26 -10.72
N SER A 315 -0.27 -10.45 -11.55
CA SER A 315 1.17 -10.21 -11.44
C SER A 315 1.48 -9.38 -10.17
N PRO A 316 2.29 -9.89 -9.23
CA PRO A 316 2.48 -9.24 -7.93
C PRO A 316 3.04 -7.83 -8.02
N ILE A 317 2.64 -6.98 -7.06
CA ILE A 317 3.18 -5.63 -6.84
C ILE A 317 4.04 -5.68 -5.56
N ILE A 318 5.31 -5.33 -5.68
CA ILE A 318 6.26 -5.35 -4.54
C ILE A 318 6.58 -3.93 -4.05
N GLY A 319 6.95 -3.02 -4.98
CA GLY A 319 7.39 -1.67 -4.64
C GLY A 319 6.29 -0.78 -4.04
N GLY A 320 5.01 -1.05 -4.29
CA GLY A 320 3.91 -0.19 -3.85
C GLY A 320 3.57 0.88 -4.89
N VAL A 321 3.02 2.00 -4.43
CA VAL A 321 2.31 2.98 -5.29
C VAL A 321 2.98 4.36 -5.31
N ALA A 322 2.86 5.04 -6.45
CA ALA A 322 3.03 6.49 -6.59
C ALA A 322 1.70 7.10 -7.08
N VAL A 323 1.38 8.33 -6.68
CA VAL A 323 0.12 8.99 -7.03
C VAL A 323 0.39 10.44 -7.41
N ALA A 324 -0.04 10.86 -8.61
CA ALA A 324 0.12 12.24 -9.09
C ALA A 324 -0.86 12.55 -10.25
N ASP A 325 -1.10 13.82 -10.52
CA ASP A 325 -1.79 14.28 -11.75
C ASP A 325 -0.83 14.19 -12.94
N LEU A 326 -0.84 13.05 -13.64
CA LEU A 326 0.12 12.76 -14.70
C LEU A 326 -0.25 13.43 -16.02
N ASP A 327 -1.55 13.51 -16.32
CA ASP A 327 -2.03 14.07 -17.59
C ASP A 327 -2.38 15.58 -17.52
N GLY A 328 -2.30 16.17 -16.32
CA GLY A 328 -2.50 17.59 -16.06
C GLY A 328 -3.96 18.01 -16.08
N ASP A 329 -4.89 17.06 -15.96
CA ASP A 329 -6.32 17.33 -15.95
C ASP A 329 -6.83 17.83 -14.58
N GLY A 330 -6.05 17.63 -13.51
CA GLY A 330 -6.39 18.04 -12.15
C GLY A 330 -7.01 16.92 -11.31
N GLN A 331 -7.05 15.68 -11.78
CA GLN A 331 -7.24 14.47 -10.98
C GLN A 331 -5.94 13.69 -10.93
N GLN A 332 -5.75 12.94 -9.85
CA GLN A 332 -4.53 12.17 -9.65
C GLN A 332 -4.73 10.74 -10.16
N GLU A 333 -3.69 10.18 -10.76
CA GLU A 333 -3.58 8.80 -11.22
C GLU A 333 -2.67 8.00 -10.28
N ILE A 334 -2.94 6.69 -10.20
CA ILE A 334 -2.15 5.74 -9.42
C ILE A 334 -1.19 5.02 -10.37
N VAL A 335 0.10 4.98 -10.03
CA VAL A 335 1.15 4.26 -10.79
C VAL A 335 1.77 3.16 -9.94
N VAL A 336 1.92 1.97 -10.53
CA VAL A 336 2.60 0.83 -9.90
C VAL A 336 3.52 0.11 -10.87
N GLY A 337 4.58 -0.50 -10.34
CA GLY A 337 5.42 -1.47 -11.05
C GLY A 337 5.14 -2.89 -10.57
N ALA A 338 5.17 -3.87 -11.47
CA ALA A 338 4.88 -5.27 -11.15
C ALA A 338 5.97 -6.25 -11.61
N GLU A 339 5.94 -7.48 -11.08
CA GLU A 339 6.89 -8.55 -11.39
C GLU A 339 6.91 -8.99 -12.88
N ASP A 340 5.84 -8.68 -13.63
CA ASP A 340 5.78 -8.97 -15.06
C ASP A 340 6.55 -7.97 -15.93
N GLY A 341 7.15 -6.95 -15.29
CA GLY A 341 7.96 -5.94 -15.96
C GLY A 341 7.19 -4.82 -16.58
N LYS A 342 5.97 -4.57 -16.11
CA LYS A 342 5.16 -3.46 -16.59
C LYS A 342 4.93 -2.41 -15.52
N ILE A 343 4.81 -1.18 -15.99
CA ILE A 343 4.19 -0.09 -15.26
C ILE A 343 2.70 -0.08 -15.61
N TYR A 344 1.87 0.02 -14.60
CA TYR A 344 0.43 0.20 -14.74
C TYR A 344 0.03 1.57 -14.22
N CYS A 345 -1.06 2.10 -14.77
CA CYS A 345 -1.62 3.38 -14.36
C CYS A 345 -3.15 3.32 -14.41
N TRP A 346 -3.82 3.87 -13.39
CA TRP A 346 -5.28 3.99 -13.34
C TRP A 346 -5.72 5.36 -12.84
N HIS A 347 -6.86 5.83 -13.38
CA HIS A 347 -7.59 6.98 -12.88
C HIS A 347 -8.42 6.62 -11.63
N ALA A 348 -8.91 7.62 -10.91
CA ALA A 348 -9.77 7.48 -9.73
C ALA A 348 -11.09 6.71 -9.99
N ASP A 349 -11.54 6.62 -11.24
CA ASP A 349 -12.74 5.86 -11.64
C ASP A 349 -12.43 4.39 -12.02
N ALA A 350 -11.23 3.92 -11.67
CA ALA A 350 -10.70 2.58 -11.96
C ALA A 350 -10.46 2.29 -13.46
N THR A 351 -10.55 3.29 -14.34
CA THR A 351 -10.19 3.12 -15.76
C THR A 351 -8.67 3.21 -15.96
N PRO A 352 -8.08 2.42 -16.88
CA PRO A 352 -6.64 2.48 -17.14
C PRO A 352 -6.26 3.77 -17.86
N CYS A 353 -5.11 4.35 -17.50
CA CYS A 353 -4.56 5.53 -18.16
C CYS A 353 -4.19 5.23 -19.62
N ALA A 354 -4.23 6.25 -20.48
CA ALA A 354 -3.84 6.11 -21.87
C ALA A 354 -2.35 5.70 -21.99
N GLY A 355 -2.07 4.67 -22.79
CA GLY A 355 -0.71 4.18 -23.03
C GLY A 355 -0.22 3.10 -22.06
N PHE A 356 -1.01 2.76 -21.04
CA PHE A 356 -0.67 1.74 -20.04
C PHE A 356 -1.46 0.43 -20.23
N PRO A 357 -0.90 -0.72 -19.80
CA PRO A 357 0.42 -0.87 -19.17
C PRO A 357 1.59 -0.69 -20.15
N ALA A 358 2.68 -0.09 -19.66
CA ALA A 358 3.91 0.14 -20.42
C ALA A 358 5.01 -0.85 -19.96
N ALA A 359 5.62 -1.57 -20.90
CA ALA A 359 6.52 -2.68 -20.57
C ALA A 359 8.01 -2.33 -20.68
N THR A 360 8.83 -2.95 -19.83
CA THR A 360 10.29 -3.07 -20.00
C THR A 360 10.66 -3.85 -21.26
N ASP A 361 11.94 -3.85 -21.65
CA ASP A 361 12.41 -4.49 -22.87
C ASP A 361 12.38 -6.04 -22.72
N PRO A 362 11.49 -6.76 -23.43
CA PRO A 362 11.32 -8.20 -23.20
C PRO A 362 12.58 -9.00 -23.53
N GLY A 363 12.99 -9.88 -22.62
CA GLY A 363 14.10 -10.81 -22.84
C GLY A 363 15.48 -10.16 -22.92
N THR A 364 15.62 -8.93 -22.41
CA THR A 364 16.90 -8.19 -22.43
C THR A 364 17.71 -8.28 -21.15
N ALA A 365 17.22 -8.92 -20.08
CA ALA A 365 18.11 -9.34 -18.99
C ALA A 365 19.05 -10.42 -19.54
N ARG A 366 20.23 -9.96 -19.95
CA ARG A 366 21.33 -10.78 -20.40
C ARG A 366 22.49 -10.51 -19.47
N ASP A 367 23.10 -11.58 -19.00
CA ASP A 367 24.47 -11.53 -18.49
C ASP A 367 25.40 -10.98 -19.59
N PRO A 368 26.06 -9.83 -19.38
CA PRO A 368 27.01 -9.27 -20.36
C PRO A 368 28.29 -10.09 -20.53
N TYR A 369 28.49 -11.17 -19.76
CA TYR A 369 29.64 -12.07 -19.89
C TYR A 369 29.22 -13.48 -20.36
N GLY A 370 29.96 -14.01 -21.34
CA GLY A 370 29.52 -15.15 -22.15
C GLY A 370 29.45 -16.50 -21.42
N THR A 371 28.39 -17.25 -21.72
CA THR A 371 28.25 -18.72 -21.64
C THR A 371 28.82 -19.39 -20.39
N HIS A 372 28.27 -19.08 -19.22
CA HIS A 372 28.20 -20.03 -18.13
C HIS A 372 26.72 -20.32 -17.86
N GLN A 373 26.29 -21.48 -18.35
CA GLN A 373 24.96 -22.11 -18.26
C GLN A 373 23.81 -21.17 -17.86
N GLU A 374 23.04 -20.77 -18.88
CA GLU A 374 21.68 -20.24 -18.75
C GLU A 374 20.90 -21.05 -17.69
N ILE A 375 20.80 -20.53 -16.47
CA ILE A 375 19.51 -20.60 -15.80
C ILE A 375 18.72 -19.53 -16.55
N ALA A 376 17.84 -19.96 -17.45
CA ALA A 376 16.79 -19.10 -17.93
C ALA A 376 16.02 -18.67 -16.69
N ILE A 377 16.35 -17.49 -16.14
CA ILE A 377 15.47 -16.84 -15.20
C ILE A 377 14.26 -16.51 -16.07
N ASN A 378 13.22 -17.35 -16.01
CA ASN A 378 11.98 -17.13 -16.75
C ASN A 378 11.24 -15.86 -16.27
N HIS A 379 11.85 -15.07 -15.38
CA HIS A 379 11.39 -13.77 -14.90
C HIS A 379 12.50 -12.71 -15.00
N PRO A 380 12.92 -12.27 -16.20
CA PRO A 380 13.98 -11.29 -16.36
C PRO A 380 13.49 -9.82 -16.39
N ALA A 381 12.19 -9.56 -16.22
CA ALA A 381 11.61 -8.25 -16.50
C ALA A 381 11.07 -7.50 -15.26
N GLY A 382 11.06 -8.13 -14.08
CA GLY A 382 10.32 -7.64 -12.91
C GLY A 382 10.75 -6.27 -12.38
N ILE A 383 9.77 -5.53 -11.88
CA ILE A 383 9.93 -4.24 -11.23
C ILE A 383 9.72 -4.46 -9.73
N GLY A 384 10.80 -4.39 -8.96
CA GLY A 384 10.78 -4.42 -7.49
C GLY A 384 10.84 -3.04 -6.85
N ALA A 385 11.37 -2.05 -7.57
CA ALA A 385 11.45 -0.67 -7.11
C ALA A 385 10.09 0.02 -7.09
N VAL A 386 9.95 1.02 -6.22
CA VAL A 386 8.77 1.91 -6.20
C VAL A 386 8.95 2.96 -7.30
N PRO A 387 7.94 3.22 -8.15
CA PRO A 387 8.03 4.30 -9.12
C PRO A 387 8.24 5.66 -8.43
N ALA A 388 9.19 6.43 -8.94
CA ALA A 388 9.41 7.82 -8.56
C ALA A 388 8.95 8.73 -9.71
N LEU A 389 8.29 9.83 -9.39
CA LEU A 389 7.72 10.78 -10.35
C LEU A 389 8.40 12.14 -10.24
N GLY A 390 8.68 12.78 -11.38
CA GLY A 390 9.26 14.12 -11.41
C GLY A 390 9.47 14.63 -12.84
N ASP A 391 9.45 15.96 -13.00
CA ASP A 391 9.73 16.61 -14.29
C ASP A 391 11.24 16.58 -14.56
N LEU A 392 11.66 15.75 -15.51
CA LEU A 392 13.08 15.56 -15.83
C LEU A 392 13.53 16.40 -17.02
N ASP A 393 12.67 16.65 -18.01
CA ASP A 393 13.04 17.46 -19.19
C ASP A 393 12.58 18.92 -19.15
N GLY A 394 11.92 19.34 -18.07
CA GLY A 394 11.51 20.72 -17.82
C GLY A 394 10.31 21.14 -18.66
N ASP A 395 9.49 20.20 -19.13
CA ASP A 395 8.29 20.49 -19.92
C ASP A 395 7.03 20.76 -19.06
N GLY A 396 7.17 20.64 -17.74
CA GLY A 396 6.10 20.82 -16.76
C GLY A 396 5.23 19.59 -16.55
N LYS A 397 5.61 18.42 -17.07
CA LYS A 397 4.94 17.14 -16.85
C LYS A 397 5.86 16.19 -16.10
N LEU A 398 5.26 15.20 -15.44
CA LEU A 398 6.00 14.23 -14.66
C LEU A 398 6.39 13.02 -15.52
N GLU A 399 7.66 12.63 -15.44
CA GLU A 399 8.15 11.34 -15.90
C GLU A 399 8.06 10.28 -14.81
N ILE A 400 7.93 9.02 -15.21
CA ILE A 400 7.93 7.84 -14.35
C ILE A 400 9.31 7.18 -14.41
N VAL A 401 10.03 7.14 -13.29
CA VAL A 401 11.40 6.62 -13.17
C VAL A 401 11.43 5.33 -12.37
N VAL A 402 12.00 4.27 -12.96
CA VAL A 402 12.05 2.94 -12.32
C VAL A 402 13.36 2.20 -12.61
N GLY A 403 13.98 1.71 -11.52
CA GLY A 403 15.02 0.69 -11.57
C GLY A 403 14.45 -0.71 -11.70
N THR A 404 15.12 -1.58 -12.47
CA THR A 404 14.60 -2.92 -12.75
C THR A 404 15.66 -4.01 -12.59
N ILE A 405 15.20 -5.26 -12.49
CA ILE A 405 16.07 -6.42 -12.26
C ILE A 405 16.96 -6.79 -13.47
N ASP A 406 16.85 -6.06 -14.59
CA ASP A 406 17.70 -6.24 -15.78
C ASP A 406 18.90 -5.28 -15.83
N GLN A 407 19.20 -4.59 -14.70
CA GLN A 407 20.25 -3.57 -14.52
C GLN A 407 19.98 -2.26 -15.28
N LYS A 408 18.80 -2.07 -15.84
CA LYS A 408 18.46 -0.81 -16.52
C LYS A 408 17.62 0.10 -15.66
N LEU A 409 17.91 1.38 -15.82
CA LEU A 409 17.04 2.48 -15.44
C LEU A 409 16.13 2.80 -16.61
N TYR A 410 14.83 2.71 -16.38
CA TYR A 410 13.79 3.03 -17.33
C TYR A 410 13.11 4.35 -16.95
N VAL A 411 12.78 5.15 -17.96
CA VAL A 411 12.01 6.37 -17.82
C VAL A 411 10.91 6.40 -18.89
N TRP A 412 9.70 6.77 -18.48
CA TRP A 412 8.55 6.96 -19.34
C TRP A 412 7.95 8.35 -19.13
N HIS A 413 7.39 8.93 -20.18
CA HIS A 413 6.48 10.06 -20.04
C HIS A 413 5.12 9.60 -19.51
N ALA A 414 4.31 10.55 -19.05
CA ALA A 414 2.95 10.34 -18.57
C ALA A 414 2.01 9.62 -19.56
N ASP A 415 2.32 9.59 -20.87
CA ASP A 415 1.53 8.88 -21.89
C ASP A 415 2.00 7.43 -22.15
N GLY A 416 2.91 6.91 -21.32
CA GLY A 416 3.49 5.58 -21.44
C GLY A 416 4.55 5.44 -22.54
N SER A 417 4.92 6.53 -23.23
CA SER A 417 6.01 6.53 -24.20
C SER A 417 7.39 6.64 -23.52
N ARG A 418 8.44 6.21 -24.22
CA ARG A 418 9.82 6.19 -23.69
C ARG A 418 10.46 7.58 -23.77
N MET A 419 11.03 8.04 -22.67
CA MET A 419 11.88 9.23 -22.65
C MET A 419 13.29 8.88 -23.12
N ALA A 420 13.79 9.51 -24.19
CA ALA A 420 15.15 9.27 -24.68
C ALA A 420 16.18 9.96 -23.76
N PRO A 421 17.33 9.32 -23.44
CA PRO A 421 17.87 8.08 -24.04
C PRO A 421 17.51 6.79 -23.30
N PHE A 422 16.55 6.81 -22.36
CA PHE A 422 16.21 5.67 -21.54
C PHE A 422 15.46 4.58 -22.34
N PRO A 423 15.66 3.28 -21.99
CA PRO A 423 16.47 2.81 -20.87
C PRO A 423 17.98 2.88 -21.08
N ILE A 424 18.69 3.06 -19.98
CA ILE A 424 20.16 2.95 -19.95
C ILE A 424 20.59 1.88 -18.95
N VAL A 425 21.66 1.17 -19.27
CA VAL A 425 22.30 0.23 -18.33
C VAL A 425 23.19 1.03 -17.39
N LEU A 426 23.00 0.87 -16.09
CA LEU A 426 23.89 1.45 -15.08
C LEU A 426 24.93 0.41 -14.68
N PHE A 427 26.19 0.70 -14.96
CA PHE A 427 27.29 -0.21 -14.62
C PHE A 427 28.61 0.55 -14.54
N ASP A 428 29.43 0.31 -13.51
CA ASP A 428 30.76 0.91 -13.38
C ASP A 428 31.85 -0.02 -13.97
N PRO A 429 32.38 0.29 -15.18
CA PRO A 429 33.40 -0.53 -15.81
C PRO A 429 34.80 -0.35 -15.21
N SER A 430 35.01 0.65 -14.32
CA SER A 430 36.34 1.06 -13.85
C SER A 430 37.06 0.02 -12.98
N SER A 431 36.39 -1.09 -12.64
CA SER A 431 36.98 -2.23 -11.90
C SER A 431 36.51 -3.59 -12.43
N ALA A 432 36.40 -3.75 -13.76
CA ALA A 432 35.96 -5.00 -14.41
C ALA A 432 36.75 -6.28 -14.02
N ALA A 433 37.93 -6.16 -13.40
CA ALA A 433 38.71 -7.29 -12.87
C ALA A 433 38.31 -7.72 -11.45
N GLY A 434 37.49 -6.94 -10.74
CA GLY A 434 37.03 -7.20 -9.36
C GLY A 434 35.50 -7.24 -9.20
N VAL A 435 34.74 -7.13 -10.30
CA VAL A 435 33.29 -7.34 -10.34
C VAL A 435 33.01 -8.79 -9.97
N ASP A 436 32.09 -9.01 -9.02
CA ASP A 436 31.66 -10.36 -8.69
C ASP A 436 30.99 -11.01 -9.92
N ALA A 437 31.53 -12.14 -10.36
CA ALA A 437 31.04 -12.87 -11.54
C ALA A 437 29.62 -13.43 -11.35
N PHE A 438 29.10 -13.42 -10.12
CA PHE A 438 27.80 -13.99 -9.76
C PHE A 438 26.83 -12.97 -9.13
N ALA A 439 27.20 -11.69 -9.01
CA ALA A 439 26.26 -10.68 -8.54
C ALA A 439 25.13 -10.53 -9.57
N PRO A 440 23.86 -10.79 -9.18
CA PRO A 440 22.72 -10.46 -10.03
C PRO A 440 22.78 -8.96 -10.30
N ARG A 441 22.64 -8.63 -11.58
CA ARG A 441 22.69 -7.25 -12.04
C ARG A 441 21.27 -6.71 -12.02
N ALA A 442 20.90 -6.11 -10.89
CA ALA A 442 19.57 -5.55 -10.67
C ALA A 442 19.66 -4.13 -10.10
N ILE A 443 18.56 -3.41 -10.27
CA ILE A 443 18.26 -2.15 -9.59
C ILE A 443 16.94 -2.38 -8.86
N ILE A 444 17.01 -2.70 -7.58
CA ILE A 444 15.82 -2.89 -6.72
C ILE A 444 15.50 -1.65 -5.90
N ALA A 445 16.48 -0.76 -5.72
CA ALA A 445 16.32 0.50 -5.03
C ALA A 445 15.45 1.48 -5.84
N SER A 446 14.73 2.33 -5.12
CA SER A 446 13.89 3.37 -5.72
C SER A 446 14.71 4.63 -5.96
N ALA A 447 14.46 5.30 -7.07
CA ALA A 447 15.17 6.53 -7.43
C ALA A 447 14.77 7.69 -6.51
N ALA A 448 15.70 8.61 -6.27
CA ALA A 448 15.37 9.95 -5.80
C ALA A 448 15.40 10.93 -6.98
N ILE A 449 14.56 11.96 -6.94
CA ILE A 449 14.47 12.99 -7.98
C ILE A 449 14.58 14.36 -7.34
N ALA A 450 15.60 15.12 -7.75
CA ALA A 450 15.85 16.48 -7.26
C ALA A 450 16.82 17.23 -8.19
N ASP A 451 16.76 18.56 -8.20
CA ASP A 451 17.83 19.40 -8.73
C ASP A 451 19.03 19.38 -7.75
N VAL A 452 19.99 18.50 -8.03
CA VAL A 452 21.09 18.21 -7.12
C VAL A 452 22.22 19.22 -7.31
N ASP A 453 22.44 19.71 -8.52
CA ASP A 453 23.52 20.64 -8.85
C ASP A 453 23.11 22.11 -9.06
N HIS A 454 21.83 22.42 -8.79
CA HIS A 454 21.22 23.76 -8.83
C HIS A 454 21.26 24.37 -10.25
N ASP A 455 21.15 23.52 -11.29
CA ASP A 455 21.09 23.95 -12.68
C ASP A 455 19.66 24.21 -13.19
N GLY A 456 18.66 23.94 -12.34
CA GLY A 456 17.24 24.12 -12.61
C GLY A 456 16.56 22.93 -13.29
N ALA A 457 17.28 21.83 -13.55
CA ALA A 457 16.73 20.57 -14.00
C ALA A 457 16.87 19.49 -12.91
N ASN A 458 15.92 18.57 -12.84
CA ASN A 458 16.02 17.46 -11.90
C ASN A 458 17.00 16.39 -12.39
N GLU A 459 17.83 15.88 -11.49
CA GLU A 459 18.61 14.67 -11.63
C GLU A 459 17.90 13.46 -11.02
N ILE A 460 18.28 12.28 -11.52
CA ILE A 460 17.92 10.98 -10.93
C ILE A 460 19.09 10.50 -10.06
N VAL A 461 18.84 10.29 -8.77
CA VAL A 461 19.78 9.66 -7.85
C VAL A 461 19.34 8.21 -7.64
N ILE A 462 20.20 7.25 -7.95
CA ILE A 462 19.82 5.83 -7.86
C ILE A 462 21.00 4.94 -7.49
N SER A 463 20.71 3.93 -6.69
CA SER A 463 21.66 2.91 -6.24
C SER A 463 21.45 1.59 -6.98
N THR A 464 22.46 0.72 -6.98
CA THR A 464 22.44 -0.54 -7.72
C THR A 464 22.99 -1.69 -6.87
N ASP A 465 22.63 -2.91 -7.25
CA ASP A 465 23.12 -4.14 -6.59
C ASP A 465 24.54 -4.52 -7.04
N GLU A 466 25.24 -3.61 -7.75
CA GLU A 466 26.60 -3.85 -8.19
C GLU A 466 27.53 -4.04 -6.98
N THR A 467 28.30 -5.13 -6.99
CA THR A 467 29.26 -5.43 -5.93
C THR A 467 30.67 -5.60 -6.49
N TYR A 468 31.63 -5.03 -5.77
CA TYR A 468 33.04 -5.05 -6.15
C TYR A 468 33.88 -5.56 -4.99
N SER A 469 34.73 -6.55 -5.27
CA SER A 469 35.69 -7.09 -4.32
C SER A 469 36.83 -6.11 -4.01
N SER A 470 37.30 -6.11 -2.77
CA SER A 470 38.55 -5.45 -2.35
C SER A 470 39.72 -6.45 -2.34
N PRO A 471 40.97 -6.03 -2.62
CA PRO A 471 42.14 -6.90 -2.46
C PRO A 471 42.54 -7.15 -0.98
N SER A 472 41.75 -7.98 -0.27
CA SER A 472 42.05 -8.88 0.89
C SER A 472 42.71 -8.33 2.19
N PRO A 473 42.48 -9.01 3.35
CA PRO A 473 43.34 -10.16 3.71
C PRO A 473 42.60 -11.47 4.10
N ALA A 474 41.29 -11.57 3.93
CA ALA A 474 40.55 -12.84 3.94
C ALA A 474 39.62 -12.93 2.71
N PRO A 475 39.37 -14.12 2.13
CA PRO A 475 38.28 -14.30 1.17
C PRO A 475 36.95 -13.89 1.84
N GLY A 476 36.20 -12.96 1.24
CA GLY A 476 34.87 -12.55 1.74
C GLY A 476 34.85 -11.38 2.73
N VAL A 477 35.94 -10.63 2.91
CA VAL A 477 35.96 -9.40 3.74
C VAL A 477 36.49 -8.21 2.95
N GLY A 478 35.64 -7.18 2.80
CA GLY A 478 35.91 -5.91 2.14
C GLY A 478 35.37 -5.83 0.71
N GLY A 479 34.71 -4.73 0.39
CA GLY A 479 34.24 -4.41 -0.95
C GLY A 479 33.53 -3.07 -1.05
N SER A 480 32.82 -2.84 -2.14
CA SER A 480 32.01 -1.63 -2.34
C SER A 480 30.78 -1.89 -3.20
N GLY A 481 29.75 -1.07 -3.00
CA GLY A 481 28.60 -0.96 -3.90
C GLY A 481 28.69 0.26 -4.84
N ARG A 482 27.64 0.55 -5.62
CA ARG A 482 27.56 1.76 -6.47
C ARG A 482 26.23 2.48 -6.36
N ALA A 483 26.33 3.80 -6.34
CA ALA A 483 25.21 4.72 -6.55
C ALA A 483 25.61 5.81 -7.54
N TYR A 484 24.62 6.36 -8.23
CA TYR A 484 24.75 7.24 -9.38
C TYR A 484 23.90 8.49 -9.20
N VAL A 485 24.38 9.60 -9.76
CA VAL A 485 23.58 10.77 -10.10
C VAL A 485 23.57 10.88 -11.62
N ILE A 486 22.38 10.95 -12.21
CA ILE A 486 22.14 10.84 -13.64
C ILE A 486 21.30 12.03 -14.08
N LYS A 487 21.80 12.78 -15.06
CA LYS A 487 21.06 13.87 -15.69
C LYS A 487 19.97 13.33 -16.62
N ALA A 488 18.93 14.12 -16.88
CA ALA A 488 17.84 13.77 -17.79
C ALA A 488 18.29 13.36 -19.21
N ASN A 489 19.46 13.84 -19.66
CA ASN A 489 20.07 13.44 -20.93
C ASN A 489 20.80 12.08 -20.88
N GLY A 490 20.68 11.33 -19.77
CA GLY A 490 21.29 10.01 -19.54
C GLY A 490 22.78 10.04 -19.19
N THR A 491 23.39 11.21 -19.00
CA THR A 491 24.80 11.31 -18.60
C THR A 491 24.96 11.20 -17.09
N ILE A 492 25.98 10.47 -16.65
CA ILE A 492 26.35 10.36 -15.23
C ILE A 492 27.08 11.65 -14.81
N ALA A 493 26.68 12.23 -13.68
CA ALA A 493 27.26 13.46 -13.16
C ALA A 493 28.76 13.30 -12.83
N PRO A 494 29.57 14.36 -12.94
CA PRO A 494 30.99 14.32 -12.56
C PRO A 494 31.17 13.89 -11.10
N GLY A 495 32.14 13.01 -10.83
CA GLY A 495 32.39 12.46 -9.50
C GLY A 495 31.59 11.19 -9.18
N TRP A 496 30.59 10.86 -9.99
CA TRP A 496 29.78 9.65 -9.87
C TRP A 496 30.22 8.55 -10.86
N PRO A 497 29.97 7.26 -10.55
CA PRO A 497 29.34 6.76 -9.33
C PRO A 497 30.24 6.83 -8.09
N VAL A 498 29.61 7.08 -6.93
CA VAL A 498 30.26 6.94 -5.62
C VAL A 498 30.45 5.46 -5.27
N LYS A 499 31.41 5.19 -4.38
CA LYS A 499 31.89 3.84 -4.08
C LYS A 499 31.88 3.58 -2.57
N PRO A 500 30.70 3.53 -1.92
CA PRO A 500 30.61 3.31 -0.49
C PRO A 500 31.23 1.96 -0.11
N THR A 501 32.00 1.95 0.96
CA THR A 501 32.75 0.78 1.42
C THR A 501 31.92 -0.09 2.33
N SER A 502 32.04 -1.41 2.17
CA SER A 502 31.31 -2.40 2.95
C SER A 502 32.25 -3.49 3.47
N ILE A 503 31.90 -4.07 4.62
CA ILE A 503 32.54 -5.26 5.19
C ILE A 503 32.28 -6.47 4.32
N ASN A 504 31.05 -6.64 3.85
CA ASN A 504 30.69 -7.65 2.87
C ASN A 504 29.51 -7.14 2.04
N PRO A 505 29.74 -6.59 0.84
CA PRO A 505 28.66 -6.06 0.03
C PRO A 505 27.86 -7.15 -0.68
N ASN A 506 28.18 -8.45 -0.51
CA ASN A 506 27.49 -9.54 -1.19
C ASN A 506 27.21 -10.71 -0.24
N ALA A 507 25.99 -10.77 0.32
CA ALA A 507 25.57 -11.88 1.18
C ALA A 507 24.32 -12.60 0.68
N VAL A 508 23.27 -11.87 0.26
CA VAL A 508 21.98 -12.45 -0.14
C VAL A 508 21.57 -11.93 -1.52
N PRO A 509 21.50 -12.79 -2.55
CA PRO A 509 21.07 -12.41 -3.90
C PRO A 509 19.77 -11.57 -3.94
N LEU A 510 19.79 -10.46 -4.68
CA LEU A 510 18.67 -9.52 -4.92
C LEU A 510 18.09 -8.80 -3.69
N VAL A 511 18.58 -9.09 -2.49
CA VAL A 511 17.98 -8.57 -1.25
C VAL A 511 19.01 -7.85 -0.39
N ALA A 512 20.27 -8.31 -0.41
CA ALA A 512 21.32 -7.82 0.46
C ALA A 512 22.66 -7.79 -0.28
N GLN A 513 22.72 -6.94 -1.32
CA GLN A 513 23.84 -6.81 -2.26
C GLN A 513 24.08 -5.38 -2.72
N GLY A 514 25.33 -4.91 -2.64
CA GLY A 514 25.70 -3.57 -3.11
C GLY A 514 25.03 -2.49 -2.28
N VAL A 515 24.42 -1.51 -2.96
CA VAL A 515 23.64 -0.44 -2.32
C VAL A 515 22.16 -0.72 -2.59
N VAL A 516 21.54 -1.57 -1.76
CA VAL A 516 20.11 -1.92 -1.89
C VAL A 516 19.17 -0.87 -1.30
N THR A 517 19.69 0.07 -0.51
CA THR A 517 18.88 1.15 0.07
C THR A 517 18.62 2.22 -0.97
N SER A 518 17.44 2.81 -0.92
CA SER A 518 17.03 3.88 -1.82
C SER A 518 17.64 5.19 -1.33
N PRO A 519 18.42 5.92 -2.16
CA PRO A 519 19.07 7.16 -1.74
C PRO A 519 18.03 8.22 -1.41
N VAL A 520 18.31 9.09 -0.44
CA VAL A 520 17.45 10.22 -0.09
C VAL A 520 18.20 11.54 -0.23
N VAL A 521 17.48 12.60 -0.59
CA VAL A 521 18.05 13.92 -0.89
C VAL A 521 17.47 14.95 0.05
N ALA A 522 18.28 15.91 0.49
CA ALA A 522 17.81 17.07 1.25
C ALA A 522 18.76 18.27 1.08
N ASP A 523 18.26 19.48 1.29
CA ASP A 523 19.13 20.64 1.55
C ASP A 523 19.60 20.60 3.02
N VAL A 524 20.89 20.33 3.21
CA VAL A 524 21.54 20.34 4.53
C VAL A 524 22.43 21.57 4.63
N ASN A 525 21.95 22.59 5.35
CA ASN A 525 22.66 23.84 5.64
C ASN A 525 23.07 24.63 4.38
N GLY A 526 22.15 24.74 3.41
CA GLY A 526 22.31 25.48 2.15
C GLY A 526 23.07 24.70 1.08
N SER A 527 23.04 23.37 1.12
CA SER A 527 23.70 22.48 0.16
C SER A 527 22.87 21.23 -0.04
N THR A 528 22.48 20.95 -1.29
CA THR A 528 21.80 19.69 -1.63
C THR A 528 22.76 18.51 -1.44
N GLN A 529 22.37 17.59 -0.56
CA GLN A 529 23.15 16.44 -0.15
C GLN A 529 22.36 15.15 -0.32
N ILE A 530 23.08 14.05 -0.54
CA ILE A 530 22.53 12.73 -0.84
C ILE A 530 22.99 11.76 0.26
N ALA A 531 22.05 11.16 0.99
CA ALA A 531 22.35 10.10 1.94
C ALA A 531 21.97 8.72 1.40
N LEU A 532 22.83 7.73 1.65
CA LEU A 532 22.58 6.33 1.33
C LEU A 532 23.39 5.40 2.26
N GLY A 533 22.92 4.17 2.40
CA GLY A 533 23.60 3.10 3.14
C GLY A 533 23.98 1.93 2.22
N VAL A 534 25.23 1.49 2.28
CA VAL A 534 25.67 0.24 1.63
C VAL A 534 25.45 -0.93 2.58
N PHE A 535 25.08 -2.08 2.03
CA PHE A 535 24.88 -3.28 2.83
C PHE A 535 26.14 -3.64 3.65
N LEU A 536 26.00 -3.80 4.96
CA LEU A 536 27.08 -3.99 5.95
C LEU A 536 28.22 -2.97 5.84
N GLY A 537 27.88 -1.70 5.63
CA GLY A 537 28.80 -0.57 5.75
C GLY A 537 28.17 0.61 6.48
N ASP A 538 28.77 1.77 6.30
CA ASP A 538 28.34 3.01 6.94
C ASP A 538 27.34 3.76 6.06
N ALA A 539 26.35 4.42 6.66
CA ALA A 539 25.63 5.46 5.95
C ALA A 539 26.56 6.64 5.68
N THR A 540 26.45 7.21 4.50
CA THR A 540 27.30 8.31 4.06
C THR A 540 26.44 9.37 3.41
N ILE A 541 26.70 10.63 3.79
CA ILE A 541 26.14 11.81 3.16
C ILE A 541 27.16 12.33 2.16
N TYR A 542 26.77 12.44 0.89
CA TYR A 542 27.57 12.92 -0.22
C TYR A 542 27.08 14.29 -0.68
N ASN A 543 28.02 15.11 -1.16
CA ASN A 543 27.69 16.33 -1.91
C ASN A 543 27.35 15.97 -3.36
N ALA A 544 26.74 16.91 -4.08
CA ALA A 544 26.42 16.81 -5.51
C ALA A 544 27.60 16.35 -6.40
N ASP A 545 28.84 16.74 -6.04
CA ASP A 545 30.06 16.38 -6.78
C ASP A 545 30.63 14.98 -6.45
N GLY A 546 29.91 14.20 -5.64
CA GLY A 546 30.30 12.85 -5.22
C GLY A 546 31.33 12.83 -4.08
N SER A 547 31.76 13.98 -3.56
CA SER A 547 32.62 14.03 -2.37
C SER A 547 31.82 13.70 -1.11
N THR A 548 32.46 13.00 -0.16
CA THR A 548 31.85 12.69 1.13
C THR A 548 31.75 13.95 2.00
N ALA A 549 30.53 14.30 2.41
CA ALA A 549 30.27 15.34 3.41
C ALA A 549 30.40 14.76 4.82
N GLN A 550 29.70 13.66 5.10
CA GLN A 550 29.70 12.98 6.40
C GLN A 550 29.70 11.46 6.23
N THR A 551 30.35 10.76 7.15
CA THR A 551 30.19 9.31 7.35
C THR A 551 29.56 9.11 8.72
N LEU A 552 28.41 8.46 8.76
CA LEU A 552 27.56 8.34 9.95
C LEU A 552 27.91 7.02 10.65
N GLN A 553 28.73 7.10 11.70
CA GLN A 553 29.12 5.96 12.53
C GLN A 553 28.82 6.22 14.00
N GLY A 554 28.24 5.21 14.68
CA GLY A 554 28.09 5.20 16.13
C GLY A 554 29.43 4.99 16.86
N THR A 555 29.82 5.89 17.77
CA THR A 555 30.99 5.70 18.66
C THR A 555 30.54 5.35 20.07
N PHE A 556 31.11 4.29 20.67
CA PHE A 556 30.80 3.90 22.06
C PHE A 556 31.05 5.05 23.05
N GLY A 557 30.04 5.37 23.87
CA GLY A 557 30.11 6.45 24.88
C GLY A 557 30.00 7.87 24.31
N ALA A 558 29.64 8.03 23.04
CA ALA A 558 29.26 9.33 22.45
C ALA A 558 27.77 9.66 22.64
N THR A 559 27.01 8.71 23.19
CA THR A 559 25.58 8.83 23.46
C THR A 559 25.33 9.33 24.89
N GLY A 560 24.09 9.66 25.23
CA GLY A 560 23.70 10.23 26.53
C GLY A 560 22.39 9.66 27.06
N ALA A 561 21.78 10.40 27.99
CA ALA A 561 20.55 9.96 28.64
C ALA A 561 19.43 9.67 27.62
N GLY A 562 18.82 8.49 27.73
CA GLY A 562 17.80 8.00 26.79
C GLY A 562 18.35 7.05 25.71
N SER A 563 19.67 6.91 25.54
CA SER A 563 20.26 5.90 24.66
C SER A 563 20.38 4.53 25.32
N ASP A 564 20.10 3.47 24.58
CA ASP A 564 20.23 2.10 25.06
C ASP A 564 21.69 1.63 25.20
N GLN A 565 22.65 2.43 24.71
CA GLN A 565 24.10 2.23 24.91
C GLN A 565 24.62 2.81 26.25
N ASP A 566 23.92 3.78 26.86
CA ASP A 566 24.34 4.47 28.11
C ASP A 566 23.29 4.39 29.23
N GLU A 567 22.22 3.59 29.05
CA GLU A 567 21.19 3.43 30.06
C GLU A 567 21.74 2.79 31.35
N THR A 568 21.99 3.65 32.35
CA THR A 568 21.70 3.35 33.75
C THR A 568 20.30 3.88 34.04
N THR A 569 19.27 3.06 33.82
CA THR A 569 17.85 3.45 33.97
C THR A 569 17.52 3.97 35.38
N PRO A 570 16.38 4.67 35.58
CA PRO A 570 15.74 4.83 36.90
C PRO A 570 15.47 3.49 37.61
N GLU A 571 15.49 2.36 36.89
CA GLU A 571 15.39 0.99 37.42
C GLU A 571 16.76 0.34 37.76
N GLY A 572 17.89 1.01 37.53
CA GLY A 572 19.22 0.57 37.94
C GLY A 572 19.81 -0.61 37.15
N GLY A 573 19.56 -0.70 35.84
CA GLY A 573 20.07 -1.76 34.94
C GLY A 573 21.37 -1.42 34.18
N PHE A 574 21.98 -2.46 33.58
CA PHE A 574 23.11 -2.39 32.62
C PHE A 574 22.64 -1.88 31.24
N PRO A 575 23.55 -1.42 30.34
CA PRO A 575 23.21 -1.04 28.96
C PRO A 575 22.44 -2.15 28.23
N ARG A 576 21.44 -1.77 27.42
CA ARG A 576 20.61 -2.69 26.63
C ARG A 576 21.24 -3.02 25.28
N ALA A 577 22.07 -2.12 24.74
CA ALA A 577 22.93 -2.37 23.59
C ALA A 577 24.39 -2.48 24.04
N SER A 578 25.15 -3.41 23.46
CA SER A 578 26.52 -3.70 23.93
C SER A 578 27.59 -3.75 22.84
N ASP A 579 27.21 -3.61 21.57
CA ASP A 579 28.12 -3.63 20.43
C ASP A 579 28.08 -2.32 19.62
N SER A 580 29.26 -1.86 19.19
CA SER A 580 29.45 -0.69 18.33
C SER A 580 30.78 -0.83 17.57
N PRO A 581 30.97 -0.14 16.42
CA PRO A 581 29.99 0.70 15.72
C PRO A 581 28.82 -0.11 15.13
N GLY A 582 27.69 0.55 14.87
CA GLY A 582 26.60 -0.04 14.09
C GLY A 582 26.94 -0.12 12.59
N HIS A 583 26.18 -0.94 11.86
CA HIS A 583 26.29 -1.10 10.40
C HIS A 583 24.91 -1.02 9.76
N PHE A 584 24.85 -0.46 8.55
CA PHE A 584 23.63 -0.48 7.75
C PHE A 584 23.40 -1.86 7.18
N TYR A 585 22.16 -2.33 7.25
CA TYR A 585 21.75 -3.60 6.67
C TYR A 585 20.92 -3.35 5.40
N VAL A 586 19.58 -3.38 5.49
CA VAL A 586 18.68 -3.10 4.35
C VAL A 586 17.56 -2.10 4.69
N ALA A 587 17.63 -1.47 5.86
CA ALA A 587 16.68 -0.45 6.28
C ALA A 587 16.86 0.83 5.45
N GLN A 588 15.76 1.49 5.09
CA GLN A 588 15.78 2.79 4.44
C GLN A 588 16.09 3.89 5.47
N GLY A 589 16.56 5.04 4.98
CA GLY A 589 16.78 6.23 5.81
C GLY A 589 15.81 7.36 5.46
N ALA A 590 15.76 8.34 6.36
CA ALA A 590 15.00 9.58 6.19
C ALA A 590 15.81 10.77 6.68
N PHE A 591 15.60 11.94 6.06
CA PHE A 591 15.97 13.22 6.66
C PHE A 591 14.78 13.78 7.43
N ALA A 592 15.01 14.40 8.58
CA ALA A 592 13.98 15.13 9.33
C ALA A 592 14.58 16.14 10.31
N ASP A 593 13.85 17.19 10.64
CA ASP A 593 14.14 18.10 11.75
C ASP A 593 13.44 17.63 13.02
N ILE A 594 14.07 16.69 13.74
CA ILE A 594 13.43 16.04 14.90
C ILE A 594 13.37 16.95 16.13
N HIS A 595 14.10 18.07 16.12
CA HIS A 595 14.16 19.04 17.22
C HIS A 595 13.34 20.32 16.96
N GLY A 596 12.83 20.51 15.74
CA GLY A 596 12.12 21.73 15.32
C GLY A 596 13.01 22.98 15.28
N LEU A 597 14.30 22.81 14.98
CA LEU A 597 15.32 23.88 15.00
C LEU A 597 15.73 24.35 13.60
N GLY A 598 15.15 23.79 12.54
CA GLY A 598 15.56 23.99 11.16
C GLY A 598 16.89 23.33 10.82
N GLN A 599 17.33 22.36 11.62
CA GLN A 599 18.53 21.56 11.37
C GLN A 599 18.10 20.13 11.10
N LEU A 600 18.54 19.56 9.98
CA LEU A 600 18.18 18.20 9.64
C LEU A 600 19.07 17.18 10.36
N ASP A 601 18.42 16.10 10.73
CA ASP A 601 18.98 14.85 11.19
C ASP A 601 18.74 13.79 10.11
N TYR A 602 19.65 12.82 10.03
CA TYR A 602 19.45 11.58 9.28
C TYR A 602 19.04 10.49 10.27
N VAL A 603 18.00 9.73 9.94
CA VAL A 603 17.46 8.67 10.81
C VAL A 603 17.37 7.39 10.01
N ALA A 604 17.84 6.28 10.57
CA ALA A 604 17.79 4.99 9.90
C ALA A 604 18.01 3.80 10.85
N GLY A 605 17.59 2.61 10.39
CA GLY A 605 17.87 1.34 11.03
C GLY A 605 19.31 0.84 10.80
N GLU A 606 19.91 0.31 11.85
CA GLU A 606 21.26 -0.28 11.89
C GLU A 606 21.22 -1.65 12.58
N VAL A 607 22.33 -2.38 12.45
CA VAL A 607 22.63 -3.58 13.24
C VAL A 607 23.94 -3.41 13.98
N GLY A 608 24.00 -3.97 15.19
CA GLY A 608 25.19 -3.96 16.03
C GLY A 608 26.38 -4.70 15.42
N ASN A 609 27.60 -4.33 15.84
CA ASN A 609 28.86 -4.88 15.32
C ASN A 609 29.00 -6.41 15.48
N GLY A 610 28.24 -7.04 16.37
CA GLY A 610 28.19 -8.50 16.53
C GLY A 610 27.85 -9.22 15.23
N ILE A 611 27.18 -8.54 14.29
CA ILE A 611 26.90 -9.05 12.94
C ILE A 611 28.15 -9.49 12.18
N VAL A 612 29.31 -8.86 12.42
CA VAL A 612 30.57 -9.22 11.75
C VAL A 612 31.03 -10.62 12.17
N ALA A 613 30.84 -10.97 13.44
CA ALA A 613 31.12 -12.32 13.93
C ALA A 613 30.13 -13.35 13.37
N SER A 614 28.86 -12.96 13.21
CA SER A 614 27.83 -13.78 12.55
C SER A 614 28.14 -14.01 11.06
N ALA A 615 28.61 -12.98 10.34
CA ALA A 615 28.92 -13.05 8.93
C ALA A 615 30.22 -13.82 8.62
N ALA A 616 31.13 -13.95 9.59
CA ALA A 616 32.46 -14.51 9.39
C ALA A 616 32.60 -16.03 9.70
N GLY A 617 31.54 -16.76 10.09
CA GLY A 617 31.68 -18.20 10.35
C GLY A 617 30.41 -19.00 10.61
N SER A 618 30.55 -20.33 10.53
CA SER A 618 29.53 -21.34 10.87
C SER A 618 29.48 -21.69 12.37
N GLY A 619 29.80 -20.70 13.22
CA GLY A 619 29.87 -20.83 14.68
C GLY A 619 28.50 -20.75 15.38
N PRO A 620 28.45 -20.78 16.73
CA PRO A 620 27.22 -20.49 17.46
C PRO A 620 26.69 -19.09 17.07
N PRO A 621 25.36 -18.90 16.95
CA PRO A 621 24.78 -17.62 16.58
C PRO A 621 25.33 -16.53 17.50
N ALA A 622 25.96 -15.52 16.89
CA ALA A 622 26.35 -14.32 17.59
C ALA A 622 25.10 -13.48 17.79
N LEU A 623 24.80 -13.13 19.04
CA LEU A 623 23.78 -12.12 19.33
C LEU A 623 24.35 -10.76 18.90
N PHE A 624 23.54 -9.99 18.18
CA PHE A 624 23.80 -8.61 17.83
C PHE A 624 22.48 -7.84 17.98
N ASP A 625 22.60 -6.54 18.21
CA ASP A 625 21.45 -5.68 18.48
C ASP A 625 20.83 -5.18 17.16
N HIS A 626 19.51 -5.05 17.09
CA HIS A 626 18.82 -4.30 16.05
C HIS A 626 18.58 -2.89 16.56
N LEU A 627 18.96 -1.88 15.79
CA LEU A 627 19.11 -0.51 16.28
C LEU A 627 18.37 0.47 15.38
N LEU A 628 17.69 1.44 15.96
CA LEU A 628 17.28 2.67 15.30
C LEU A 628 18.20 3.80 15.74
N SER A 629 18.85 4.47 14.79
CA SER A 629 19.84 5.51 15.05
C SER A 629 19.43 6.83 14.40
N ALA A 630 19.90 7.93 15.00
CA ALA A 630 19.73 9.29 14.47
C ALA A 630 21.05 10.06 14.57
N TRP A 631 21.35 10.88 13.57
CA TRP A 631 22.55 11.71 13.50
C TRP A 631 22.24 13.10 13.01
N ASN A 632 22.87 14.11 13.60
CA ASN A 632 22.86 15.45 13.05
C ASN A 632 23.51 15.47 11.66
N ALA A 633 22.73 15.77 10.61
CA ALA A 633 23.18 15.63 9.22
C ALA A 633 24.33 16.60 8.86
N THR A 634 24.41 17.75 9.55
CA THR A 634 25.47 18.73 9.31
C THR A 634 26.81 18.30 9.91
N THR A 635 26.81 17.68 11.09
CA THR A 635 28.03 17.37 11.84
C THR A 635 28.43 15.90 11.82
N GLY A 636 27.52 15.00 11.45
CA GLY A 636 27.69 13.55 11.54
C GLY A 636 27.69 13.00 12.97
N ALA A 637 27.40 13.84 13.98
CA ALA A 637 27.34 13.41 15.36
C ALA A 637 26.04 12.62 15.63
N VAL A 638 26.16 11.50 16.35
CA VAL A 638 25.01 10.72 16.81
C VAL A 638 24.18 11.55 17.79
N GLU A 639 22.86 11.47 17.67
CA GLU A 639 21.95 12.13 18.59
C GLU A 639 21.99 11.45 19.98
N PRO A 640 22.03 12.21 21.09
CA PRO A 640 22.33 11.65 22.41
C PRO A 640 21.37 10.53 22.88
N ALA A 641 20.11 10.57 22.48
CA ALA A 641 19.11 9.56 22.87
C ALA A 641 19.13 8.29 22.01
N PHE A 642 20.03 8.22 21.02
CA PHE A 642 20.10 7.12 20.04
C PHE A 642 21.47 6.40 20.15
N PRO A 643 21.57 5.11 19.76
CA PRO A 643 20.51 4.28 19.20
C PRO A 643 19.47 3.83 20.23
N ARG A 644 18.31 3.39 19.72
CA ARG A 644 17.27 2.64 20.43
C ARG A 644 17.28 1.19 19.93
N VAL A 645 17.23 0.22 20.84
CA VAL A 645 17.12 -1.20 20.48
C VAL A 645 15.68 -1.48 20.06
N ILE A 646 15.53 -2.12 18.92
CA ILE A 646 14.25 -2.64 18.41
C ILE A 646 14.32 -4.18 18.41
N GLU A 647 13.17 -4.85 18.50
CA GLU A 647 13.10 -6.28 18.79
C GLU A 647 13.63 -7.18 17.66
N ASP A 648 13.60 -6.71 16.41
CA ASP A 648 13.98 -7.51 15.23
C ASP A 648 14.37 -6.63 14.03
N TRP A 649 14.61 -7.24 12.87
CA TRP A 649 15.00 -6.57 11.63
C TRP A 649 14.01 -5.47 11.18
N GLN A 650 14.57 -4.29 10.88
CA GLN A 650 13.97 -3.27 10.01
C GLN A 650 14.32 -3.63 8.56
N PHE A 651 13.43 -4.36 7.89
CA PHE A 651 13.68 -4.97 6.59
C PHE A 651 12.85 -4.28 5.50
N PHE A 652 13.50 -3.63 4.53
CA PHE A 652 12.92 -2.80 3.45
C PHE A 652 12.14 -1.56 3.88
N ASN A 653 11.64 -1.51 5.11
CA ASN A 653 11.07 -0.32 5.71
C ASN A 653 12.16 0.67 6.14
N GLY A 654 11.72 1.86 6.50
CA GLY A 654 12.50 2.88 7.18
C GLY A 654 11.58 3.80 7.98
N PRO A 655 12.15 4.78 8.69
CA PRO A 655 11.39 5.64 9.57
C PRO A 655 10.45 6.55 8.77
N ALA A 656 9.26 6.75 9.32
CA ALA A 656 8.45 7.93 9.04
C ALA A 656 8.64 8.93 10.18
N VAL A 657 8.58 10.22 9.89
CA VAL A 657 8.73 11.27 10.90
C VAL A 657 7.56 12.23 10.77
N ALA A 658 6.80 12.40 11.85
CA ALA A 658 5.63 13.25 11.93
C ALA A 658 5.25 13.53 13.39
N GLU A 659 4.60 14.65 13.64
CA GLU A 659 3.98 15.02 14.91
C GLU A 659 2.69 14.20 15.09
N ILE A 660 2.66 13.30 16.08
CA ILE A 660 1.52 12.41 16.37
C ILE A 660 1.06 12.50 17.84
N SER A 661 1.84 13.15 18.70
CA SER A 661 1.62 13.20 20.15
C SER A 661 0.78 14.40 20.64
N GLY A 662 0.59 15.42 19.80
CA GLY A 662 -0.05 16.70 20.12
C GLY A 662 0.87 17.69 20.83
N ASP A 663 2.20 17.48 20.83
CA ASP A 663 3.19 18.26 21.57
C ASP A 663 4.00 19.26 20.73
N THR A 664 3.72 19.32 19.42
CA THR A 664 4.34 20.20 18.39
C THR A 664 5.72 19.78 17.89
N LEU A 665 6.35 18.74 18.44
CA LEU A 665 7.58 18.16 17.92
C LEU A 665 7.30 16.79 17.28
N PRO A 666 8.01 16.44 16.19
CA PRO A 666 7.74 15.18 15.52
C PRO A 666 8.29 13.98 16.29
N GLU A 667 7.59 12.86 16.19
CA GLU A 667 8.08 11.54 16.54
C GLU A 667 8.72 10.86 15.33
N ILE A 668 9.71 10.01 15.59
CA ILE A 668 10.30 9.04 14.67
C ILE A 668 9.52 7.74 14.84
N ILE A 669 8.73 7.39 13.82
CA ILE A 669 7.92 6.18 13.78
C ILE A 669 8.65 5.13 12.95
N ASP A 670 8.89 3.97 13.54
CA ASP A 670 9.51 2.86 12.82
C ASP A 670 8.94 1.49 13.25
N SER A 671 9.19 0.48 12.43
CA SER A 671 8.65 -0.86 12.60
C SER A 671 9.69 -1.95 12.34
N SER A 672 9.41 -3.18 12.78
CA SER A 672 10.32 -4.30 12.60
C SER A 672 9.61 -5.65 12.44
N GLY A 673 10.38 -6.73 12.32
CA GLY A 673 9.94 -8.11 12.53
C GLY A 673 9.35 -8.40 13.92
N GLY A 674 9.56 -7.50 14.87
CA GLY A 674 9.20 -7.62 16.27
C GLY A 674 7.72 -7.46 16.60
N TYR A 675 6.84 -7.31 15.61
CA TYR A 675 5.40 -7.12 15.78
C TYR A 675 4.96 -5.76 16.33
N PHE A 676 5.90 -4.80 16.48
CA PHE A 676 5.63 -3.50 17.07
C PHE A 676 5.88 -2.35 16.07
N VAL A 677 5.01 -1.33 16.15
CA VAL A 677 5.30 0.02 15.67
C VAL A 677 5.72 0.85 16.87
N HIS A 678 6.90 1.45 16.80
CA HIS A 678 7.42 2.38 17.78
C HIS A 678 7.23 3.82 17.33
N ALA A 679 7.21 4.77 18.27
CA ALA A 679 7.20 6.19 17.98
C ALA A 679 8.03 6.96 19.00
N PHE A 680 9.29 7.25 18.69
CA PHE A 680 10.21 7.92 19.61
C PHE A 680 10.33 9.41 19.28
N ASN A 681 10.19 10.30 20.26
CA ASN A 681 10.61 11.69 20.07
C ASN A 681 12.16 11.81 20.07
N ALA A 682 12.68 13.02 19.85
CA ALA A 682 14.12 13.29 19.85
C ALA A 682 14.84 12.96 21.19
N ALA A 683 14.10 12.81 22.29
CA ALA A 683 14.62 12.37 23.58
C ALA A 683 14.56 10.84 23.78
N GLY A 684 14.17 10.07 22.76
CA GLY A 684 14.05 8.61 22.81
C GLY A 684 12.83 8.12 23.61
N VAL A 685 11.85 8.99 23.87
CA VAL A 685 10.66 8.69 24.67
C VAL A 685 9.46 8.50 23.76
N GLU A 686 8.64 7.48 24.06
CA GLU A 686 7.40 7.24 23.32
C GLU A 686 6.19 7.95 23.95
N PRO A 687 5.22 8.43 23.15
CA PRO A 687 3.99 9.00 23.67
C PRO A 687 3.11 7.93 24.33
N ALA A 688 2.12 8.37 25.11
CA ALA A 688 1.21 7.46 25.80
C ALA A 688 0.44 6.57 24.81
N GLY A 689 0.37 5.27 25.09
CA GLY A 689 -0.31 4.30 24.22
C GLY A 689 0.60 3.64 23.18
N TRP A 690 1.90 3.92 23.20
CA TRP A 690 2.92 3.31 22.35
C TRP A 690 3.84 2.37 23.17
N PRO A 691 4.43 1.33 22.53
CA PRO A 691 4.32 0.97 21.11
C PRO A 691 2.99 0.28 20.74
N LYS A 692 2.70 0.19 19.43
CA LYS A 692 1.51 -0.51 18.89
C LYS A 692 1.81 -1.95 18.54
N LEU A 693 1.03 -2.90 19.06
CA LEU A 693 1.12 -4.32 18.72
C LEU A 693 0.32 -4.64 17.44
N THR A 694 1.00 -5.15 16.43
CA THR A 694 0.44 -5.60 15.15
C THR A 694 0.36 -7.12 15.03
N GLY A 695 1.14 -7.85 15.82
CA GLY A 695 1.18 -9.32 15.83
C GLY A 695 1.86 -9.96 14.60
N HIS A 696 2.34 -9.18 13.64
CA HIS A 696 2.96 -9.71 12.43
C HIS A 696 4.18 -8.90 12.03
N TRP A 697 5.05 -9.50 11.22
CA TRP A 697 6.18 -8.78 10.65
C TRP A 697 5.69 -7.62 9.78
N GLN A 698 6.30 -6.46 9.99
CA GLN A 698 6.07 -5.24 9.24
C GLN A 698 7.24 -5.01 8.29
N THR A 699 6.93 -4.87 7.00
CA THR A 699 7.93 -4.66 5.94
C THR A 699 7.73 -3.32 5.23
N THR A 700 6.83 -2.47 5.73
CA THR A 700 6.45 -1.21 5.08
C THR A 700 6.68 -0.05 6.03
N THR A 701 7.09 1.10 5.51
CA THR A 701 7.18 2.34 6.28
C THR A 701 5.77 2.83 6.62
N PRO A 702 5.52 3.28 7.87
CA PRO A 702 4.25 3.91 8.25
C PRO A 702 3.90 5.11 7.35
N SER A 703 2.61 5.39 7.18
CA SER A 703 2.13 6.59 6.46
C SER A 703 1.25 7.44 7.37
N ILE A 704 1.44 8.75 7.37
CA ILE A 704 0.76 9.69 8.27
C ILE A 704 -0.01 10.75 7.48
N GLY A 705 -1.29 10.97 7.84
CA GLY A 705 -2.16 11.97 7.23
C GLY A 705 -3.55 12.00 7.89
N ASP A 706 -4.27 13.11 7.77
CA ASP A 706 -5.65 13.27 8.27
C ASP A 706 -6.62 12.64 7.27
N LEU A 707 -7.11 11.44 7.58
CA LEU A 707 -7.91 10.64 6.66
C LEU A 707 -9.37 11.09 6.60
N ASP A 708 -9.89 11.72 7.66
CA ASP A 708 -11.30 12.07 7.81
C ASP A 708 -11.59 13.58 7.90
N ASP A 709 -10.60 14.43 7.63
CA ASP A 709 -10.63 15.90 7.67
C ASP A 709 -11.14 16.42 9.04
N ASP A 710 -10.79 15.72 10.12
CA ASP A 710 -11.26 16.04 11.48
C ASP A 710 -10.28 16.91 12.28
N GLY A 711 -9.12 17.21 11.70
CA GLY A 711 -8.09 18.08 12.25
C GLY A 711 -6.99 17.35 13.01
N SER A 712 -7.02 16.02 13.05
CA SER A 712 -5.95 15.18 13.58
C SER A 712 -5.47 14.16 12.55
N VAL A 713 -4.19 13.80 12.61
CA VAL A 713 -3.63 12.80 11.68
C VAL A 713 -3.85 11.38 12.17
N GLU A 714 -4.08 10.47 11.24
CA GLU A 714 -4.00 9.04 11.44
C GLU A 714 -2.62 8.50 11.03
N LEU A 715 -2.26 7.36 11.64
CA LEU A 715 -1.11 6.56 11.24
C LEU A 715 -1.61 5.25 10.62
N VAL A 716 -1.16 4.99 9.39
CA VAL A 716 -1.48 3.79 8.61
C VAL A 716 -0.26 2.88 8.56
N GLN A 717 -0.46 1.60 8.89
CA GLN A 717 0.59 0.59 8.89
C GLN A 717 0.09 -0.74 8.33
N THR A 718 0.93 -1.39 7.54
CA THR A 718 0.63 -2.70 6.97
C THR A 718 1.50 -3.79 7.60
N THR A 719 1.04 -5.03 7.53
CA THR A 719 1.84 -6.21 7.85
C THR A 719 2.11 -7.04 6.61
N ARG A 720 3.19 -7.82 6.64
CA ARG A 720 3.57 -8.74 5.56
C ARG A 720 2.48 -9.77 5.25
N LEU A 721 1.64 -10.12 6.23
CA LEU A 721 0.53 -11.04 6.02
C LEU A 721 -0.76 -10.35 5.54
N GLY A 722 -0.74 -9.05 5.26
CA GLY A 722 -1.87 -8.35 4.63
C GLY A 722 -2.82 -7.66 5.59
N THR A 723 -2.48 -7.51 6.88
CA THR A 723 -3.30 -6.74 7.81
C THR A 723 -2.98 -5.25 7.70
N LEU A 724 -3.99 -4.42 7.45
CA LEU A 724 -3.92 -2.97 7.48
C LEU A 724 -4.42 -2.45 8.83
N PHE A 725 -3.61 -1.64 9.50
CA PHE A 725 -3.92 -0.94 10.73
C PHE A 725 -4.03 0.56 10.46
N VAL A 726 -4.98 1.20 11.13
CA VAL A 726 -5.14 2.66 11.12
C VAL A 726 -5.42 3.10 12.54
N TRP A 727 -4.57 4.00 13.07
CA TRP A 727 -4.73 4.57 14.40
C TRP A 727 -4.91 6.07 14.36
N LYS A 728 -5.91 6.55 15.09
CA LYS A 728 -6.09 7.98 15.35
C LYS A 728 -5.01 8.49 16.30
N THR A 729 -4.34 9.57 15.93
CA THR A 729 -3.31 10.19 16.79
C THR A 729 -3.80 11.49 17.40
N SER A 730 -2.96 12.17 18.17
CA SER A 730 -3.26 13.52 18.70
C SER A 730 -2.57 14.62 17.88
N GLY A 731 -1.82 14.25 16.85
CA GLY A 731 -1.07 15.19 16.04
C GLY A 731 -1.97 16.00 15.11
N ALA A 732 -1.63 17.26 14.88
CA ALA A 732 -2.45 18.16 14.07
C ALA A 732 -2.23 17.95 12.56
N THR A 733 -3.27 18.15 11.75
CA THR A 733 -3.20 18.06 10.28
C THR A 733 -2.19 19.02 9.68
N CYS A 734 -2.20 20.27 10.14
CA CYS A 734 -1.26 21.29 9.68
C CYS A 734 -0.01 21.29 10.55
N GLN A 735 0.97 20.49 10.13
CA GLN A 735 2.28 20.34 10.75
C GLN A 735 3.39 20.57 9.73
N ALA A 736 4.63 20.76 10.21
CA ALA A 736 5.78 20.83 9.32
C ALA A 736 5.92 19.51 8.55
N ASP A 737 6.17 19.58 7.25
CA ASP A 737 6.35 18.37 6.44
C ASP A 737 7.74 17.78 6.71
N GLN A 738 7.77 16.66 7.43
CA GLN A 738 8.99 16.00 7.88
C GLN A 738 9.33 14.81 6.95
N TRP A 739 8.84 13.61 7.26
CA TRP A 739 9.03 12.44 6.38
C TRP A 739 7.86 11.46 6.54
N ARG A 740 6.68 11.86 6.08
CA ARG A 740 5.39 11.23 6.45
C ARG A 740 5.16 9.81 5.93
N LYS A 741 5.94 9.33 4.94
CA LYS A 741 5.81 7.98 4.37
C LYS A 741 7.10 7.50 3.71
N PHE A 742 7.07 6.26 3.20
CA PHE A 742 8.12 5.73 2.33
C PHE A 742 8.43 6.73 1.20
N ARG A 743 9.70 7.09 0.99
CA ARG A 743 10.15 8.10 -0.01
C ARG A 743 9.54 9.50 0.16
N HIS A 744 9.23 9.90 1.40
CA HIS A 744 8.77 11.23 1.81
C HIS A 744 7.35 11.61 1.38
N ASP A 745 7.03 11.45 0.09
CA ASP A 745 5.85 12.04 -0.55
C ASP A 745 5.12 11.07 -1.52
N GLU A 746 3.98 11.50 -2.07
CA GLU A 746 3.08 10.72 -2.92
C GLU A 746 3.68 10.43 -4.30
N TRP A 747 4.61 11.28 -4.77
CA TRP A 747 5.37 11.10 -6.00
C TRP A 747 6.57 10.17 -5.79
N ASN A 748 6.85 9.79 -4.54
CA ASN A 748 8.01 9.05 -4.09
C ASN A 748 9.34 9.69 -4.51
N THR A 749 9.42 11.03 -4.49
CA THR A 749 10.63 11.73 -4.94
C THR A 749 11.86 11.38 -4.11
N GLY A 750 11.67 10.95 -2.85
CA GLY A 750 12.77 10.70 -1.93
C GLY A 750 13.58 11.94 -1.57
N THR A 751 12.97 13.12 -1.70
CA THR A 751 13.59 14.42 -1.50
C THR A 751 12.88 15.18 -0.39
N TYR A 752 13.56 15.46 0.71
CA TYR A 752 13.01 16.24 1.83
C TYR A 752 12.64 17.64 1.37
N GLY A 753 11.42 18.06 1.66
CA GLY A 753 10.91 19.39 1.33
C GLY A 753 10.48 19.54 -0.13
N ALA A 754 10.36 18.44 -0.87
CA ALA A 754 9.68 18.44 -2.16
C ALA A 754 8.17 18.65 -1.95
N ASP A 755 7.63 19.71 -2.52
CA ASP A 755 6.20 20.00 -2.48
C ASP A 755 5.48 19.26 -3.62
N THR A 756 4.61 18.32 -3.22
CA THR A 756 3.84 17.44 -4.11
C THR A 756 2.35 17.44 -3.78
N ARG A 757 1.93 18.14 -2.71
CA ARG A 757 0.55 18.09 -2.23
C ARG A 757 -0.21 19.25 -2.84
N ARG A 758 -1.25 18.92 -3.58
CA ARG A 758 -2.11 19.94 -4.17
C ARG A 758 -3.01 20.64 -3.14
N PRO A 759 -3.47 21.87 -3.43
CA PRO A 759 -4.55 22.53 -2.71
C PRO A 759 -5.85 21.72 -2.64
N ALA A 760 -6.61 21.89 -1.57
CA ALA A 760 -7.95 21.28 -1.42
C ALA A 760 -8.95 21.84 -2.44
N ARG A 761 -10.02 21.09 -2.68
CA ARG A 761 -11.16 21.52 -3.48
C ARG A 761 -11.93 22.65 -2.80
N ILE A 762 -12.34 23.66 -3.58
CA ILE A 762 -13.29 24.69 -3.13
C ILE A 762 -14.73 24.16 -3.22
N ASP A 763 -15.37 23.89 -2.07
CA ASP A 763 -16.69 23.25 -2.05
C ASP A 763 -17.88 24.21 -2.08
N ASP A 764 -17.65 25.50 -1.84
CA ASP A 764 -18.70 26.51 -1.65
C ASP A 764 -18.68 27.62 -2.71
N LEU A 765 -18.09 27.37 -3.87
CA LEU A 765 -18.05 28.35 -4.97
C LEU A 765 -19.47 28.71 -5.44
N THR A 766 -19.81 30.00 -5.36
CA THR A 766 -21.12 30.52 -5.73
C THR A 766 -21.02 31.71 -6.68
N LEU A 767 -22.00 31.81 -7.60
CA LEU A 767 -22.19 32.93 -8.50
C LEU A 767 -23.40 33.76 -8.05
N THR A 768 -23.16 35.01 -7.64
CA THR A 768 -24.20 35.87 -7.05
C THR A 768 -24.86 36.80 -8.06
N SER A 769 -24.11 37.30 -9.04
CA SER A 769 -24.58 38.05 -10.21
C SER A 769 -23.68 37.73 -11.40
N ALA A 770 -24.24 37.71 -12.62
CA ALA A 770 -23.49 37.72 -13.86
C ALA A 770 -24.22 38.58 -14.88
N ASP A 771 -23.78 39.82 -15.06
CA ASP A 771 -24.24 40.76 -16.08
C ASP A 771 -23.07 41.20 -16.99
N SER A 772 -22.74 42.49 -17.08
CA SER A 772 -21.44 42.93 -17.58
C SER A 772 -20.29 42.57 -16.62
N SER A 773 -20.61 42.23 -15.37
CA SER A 773 -19.70 41.80 -14.33
C SER A 773 -20.23 40.56 -13.63
N ALA A 774 -19.35 39.68 -13.19
CA ALA A 774 -19.70 38.49 -12.43
C ALA A 774 -19.11 38.56 -11.02
N THR A 775 -19.93 38.34 -10.00
CA THR A 775 -19.46 38.31 -8.60
C THR A 775 -19.51 36.88 -8.08
N LEU A 776 -18.32 36.36 -7.78
CA LEU A 776 -18.07 35.04 -7.25
C LEU A 776 -17.76 35.13 -5.75
N ALA A 777 -18.17 34.12 -4.98
CA ALA A 777 -17.86 34.01 -3.55
C ALA A 777 -17.57 32.55 -3.17
N TRP A 778 -16.59 32.35 -2.30
CA TRP A 778 -16.11 31.04 -1.84
C TRP A 778 -15.30 31.20 -0.54
N THR A 779 -14.88 30.09 0.05
CA THR A 779 -13.91 30.05 1.16
C THR A 779 -12.54 29.65 0.61
N ALA A 780 -11.52 30.46 0.90
CA ALA A 780 -10.14 30.15 0.49
C ALA A 780 -9.67 28.83 1.11
N VAL A 781 -8.96 28.03 0.32
CA VAL A 781 -8.33 26.76 0.73
C VAL A 781 -6.84 26.98 0.99
N GLY A 782 -6.17 25.92 1.46
CA GLY A 782 -4.74 25.94 1.71
C GLY A 782 -3.92 25.78 0.44
N ASP A 783 -2.63 25.78 0.67
CA ASP A 783 -1.56 25.42 -0.24
C ASP A 783 -1.48 23.89 -0.36
N ASP A 784 -1.24 23.23 0.76
CA ASP A 784 -1.30 21.77 0.93
C ASP A 784 -2.66 21.40 1.52
N GLY A 785 -3.60 20.97 0.68
CA GLY A 785 -4.98 20.74 1.14
C GLY A 785 -5.58 22.00 1.77
N ARG A 786 -5.77 22.02 3.09
CA ARG A 786 -6.27 23.17 3.87
C ARG A 786 -5.18 23.92 4.66
N CYS A 787 -3.93 23.49 4.57
CA CYS A 787 -2.79 24.04 5.30
C CYS A 787 -1.98 25.01 4.42
N GLY A 788 -1.27 25.98 5.02
CA GLY A 788 -0.51 26.97 4.25
C GLY A 788 -1.41 27.97 3.50
N THR A 789 -0.81 28.95 2.81
CA THR A 789 -1.56 29.92 2.00
C THR A 789 -1.16 29.77 0.55
N ALA A 790 -2.10 29.29 -0.27
CA ALA A 790 -1.87 29.12 -1.69
C ALA A 790 -1.45 30.40 -2.41
N THR A 791 -0.68 30.21 -3.48
CA THR A 791 -0.06 31.29 -4.25
C THR A 791 -1.03 31.96 -5.21
N SER A 792 -1.88 31.21 -5.92
CA SER A 792 -2.73 31.77 -6.97
C SER A 792 -4.04 31.03 -7.20
N TYR A 793 -4.89 31.64 -8.02
CA TYR A 793 -6.13 31.04 -8.52
C TYR A 793 -6.10 30.99 -10.05
N ASP A 794 -6.59 29.89 -10.64
CA ASP A 794 -6.94 29.83 -12.05
C ASP A 794 -8.46 29.91 -12.22
N LEU A 795 -8.93 31.11 -12.56
CA LEU A 795 -10.34 31.39 -12.81
C LEU A 795 -10.64 31.35 -14.31
N ARG A 796 -11.56 30.48 -14.71
CA ARG A 796 -12.04 30.32 -16.08
C ARG A 796 -13.50 30.71 -16.22
N ALA A 797 -13.88 31.19 -17.41
CA ALA A 797 -15.25 31.48 -17.77
C ALA A 797 -15.60 30.96 -19.18
N ALA A 798 -16.84 30.49 -19.35
CA ALA A 798 -17.34 29.95 -20.61
C ALA A 798 -18.85 30.18 -20.79
N THR A 799 -19.32 30.02 -22.03
CA THR A 799 -20.74 30.06 -22.42
C THR A 799 -21.43 28.70 -22.27
N THR A 800 -20.66 27.64 -22.08
CA THR A 800 -21.08 26.25 -21.83
C THR A 800 -20.54 25.77 -20.48
N PRO A 801 -21.13 24.72 -19.88
CA PRO A 801 -20.61 24.12 -18.65
C PRO A 801 -19.11 23.82 -18.75
N ILE A 802 -18.37 24.19 -17.71
CA ILE A 802 -16.95 23.89 -17.59
C ILE A 802 -16.81 22.55 -16.87
N THR A 803 -16.01 21.66 -17.45
CA THR A 803 -15.66 20.33 -16.95
C THR A 803 -14.15 20.19 -17.00
N ARG A 804 -13.59 19.18 -16.35
CA ARG A 804 -12.15 18.87 -16.42
C ARG A 804 -11.62 18.82 -17.86
N ALA A 805 -12.30 18.05 -18.71
CA ALA A 805 -11.97 17.90 -20.13
C ALA A 805 -12.00 19.18 -20.98
N ASN A 806 -12.61 20.28 -20.52
CA ASN A 806 -12.69 21.52 -21.30
C ASN A 806 -12.14 22.76 -20.56
N PHE A 807 -11.69 22.60 -19.31
CA PHE A 807 -11.22 23.69 -18.45
C PHE A 807 -10.09 24.50 -19.11
N ALA A 808 -9.08 23.82 -19.64
CA ALA A 808 -7.94 24.45 -20.31
C ALA A 808 -8.34 25.31 -21.53
N SER A 809 -9.45 24.96 -22.19
CA SER A 809 -9.98 25.69 -23.36
C SER A 809 -10.90 26.87 -22.99
N ALA A 810 -11.33 26.94 -21.73
CA ALA A 810 -12.18 28.03 -21.24
C ALA A 810 -11.36 29.33 -21.07
N THR A 811 -12.05 30.48 -21.11
CA THR A 811 -11.38 31.78 -21.11
C THR A 811 -10.85 32.12 -19.72
N ALA A 812 -9.53 32.29 -19.60
CA ALA A 812 -8.88 32.76 -18.36
C ALA A 812 -9.27 34.19 -17.99
N LEU A 813 -9.52 34.41 -16.70
CA LEU A 813 -9.82 35.71 -16.13
C LEU A 813 -8.78 36.08 -15.07
N PRO A 814 -8.31 37.34 -15.05
CA PRO A 814 -7.44 37.81 -13.99
C PRO A 814 -8.19 37.83 -12.65
N ILE A 815 -7.53 37.35 -11.62
CA ILE A 815 -8.04 37.28 -10.25
C ILE A 815 -6.90 37.57 -9.28
N ALA A 816 -7.23 38.17 -8.12
CA ALA A 816 -6.24 38.44 -7.10
C ALA A 816 -5.82 37.14 -6.38
N PRO A 817 -4.60 37.06 -5.81
CA PRO A 817 -4.15 35.90 -5.06
C PRO A 817 -5.09 35.51 -3.89
N PRO A 818 -5.09 34.23 -3.49
CA PRO A 818 -5.83 33.72 -2.34
C PRO A 818 -5.56 34.49 -1.04
N ALA A 819 -6.60 34.58 -0.21
CA ALA A 819 -6.42 34.90 1.21
C ALA A 819 -5.98 33.64 1.99
N ALA A 820 -5.64 33.82 3.27
CA ALA A 820 -5.33 32.69 4.15
C ALA A 820 -6.50 31.68 4.19
N PRO A 821 -6.23 30.37 4.33
CA PRO A 821 -7.25 29.31 4.31
C PRO A 821 -8.35 29.57 5.35
N GLY A 822 -9.58 29.20 5.00
CA GLY A 822 -10.77 29.45 5.81
C GLY A 822 -11.33 30.88 5.70
N SER A 823 -10.66 31.78 4.98
CA SER A 823 -11.16 33.14 4.75
C SER A 823 -12.27 33.16 3.72
N ALA A 824 -13.41 33.79 4.04
CA ALA A 824 -14.45 34.05 3.05
C ALA A 824 -13.98 35.11 2.04
N GLU A 825 -14.00 34.76 0.76
CA GLU A 825 -13.62 35.60 -0.35
C GLU A 825 -14.82 35.99 -1.22
N SER A 826 -14.75 37.19 -1.81
CA SER A 826 -15.67 37.59 -2.86
C SER A 826 -14.95 38.48 -3.88
N ARG A 827 -15.03 38.10 -5.16
CA ARG A 827 -14.37 38.80 -6.26
C ARG A 827 -15.38 39.13 -7.35
N THR A 828 -15.24 40.34 -7.90
CA THR A 828 -16.02 40.77 -9.06
C THR A 828 -15.11 40.82 -10.28
N VAL A 829 -15.46 40.08 -11.32
CA VAL A 829 -14.68 39.94 -12.56
C VAL A 829 -15.49 40.40 -13.76
N THR A 830 -14.82 40.69 -14.88
CA THR A 830 -15.47 41.05 -16.15
C THR A 830 -15.31 39.88 -17.13
N PRO A 831 -16.31 39.00 -17.26
CA PRO A 831 -16.21 37.86 -18.15
C PRO A 831 -16.49 38.23 -19.62
N PRO A 832 -16.15 37.36 -20.59
CA PRO A 832 -16.60 37.52 -21.97
C PRO A 832 -18.13 37.62 -22.07
N SER A 833 -18.61 38.34 -23.08
CA SER A 833 -20.05 38.48 -23.33
C SER A 833 -20.71 37.11 -23.47
N GLY A 834 -21.77 36.87 -22.68
CA GLY A 834 -22.53 35.62 -22.71
C GLY A 834 -21.95 34.48 -21.87
N ALA A 835 -20.82 34.68 -21.17
CA ALA A 835 -20.31 33.69 -20.24
C ALA A 835 -21.26 33.54 -19.04
N LEU A 836 -21.61 32.28 -18.75
CA LEU A 836 -22.58 31.89 -17.73
C LEU A 836 -22.03 30.83 -16.77
N PHE A 837 -20.86 30.28 -17.07
CA PHE A 837 -20.22 29.22 -16.31
C PHE A 837 -18.83 29.68 -15.93
N PHE A 838 -18.46 29.40 -14.68
CA PHE A 838 -17.18 29.74 -14.09
C PHE A 838 -16.61 28.51 -13.43
N ALA A 839 -15.30 28.35 -13.51
CA ALA A 839 -14.57 27.33 -12.78
C ALA A 839 -13.35 27.97 -12.14
N LEU A 840 -13.07 27.56 -10.91
CA LEU A 840 -11.98 28.06 -10.09
C LEU A 840 -11.22 26.84 -9.56
N ARG A 841 -9.89 26.90 -9.65
CA ARG A 841 -9.01 26.05 -8.84
C ARG A 841 -7.92 26.89 -8.22
N THR A 842 -7.37 26.37 -7.14
CA THR A 842 -6.25 26.96 -6.42
C THR A 842 -4.95 26.32 -6.90
N LEU A 843 -3.87 27.10 -6.94
CA LEU A 843 -2.52 26.62 -7.22
C LEU A 843 -1.57 27.09 -6.12
N ASP A 844 -0.68 26.20 -5.71
CA ASP A 844 0.45 26.50 -4.82
C ASP A 844 1.60 27.23 -5.54
N GLU A 845 2.72 27.44 -4.86
CA GLU A 845 3.92 28.08 -5.42
C GLU A 845 4.68 27.26 -6.45
N VAL A 846 4.62 25.93 -6.40
CA VAL A 846 5.33 25.04 -7.35
C VAL A 846 4.48 24.69 -8.56
N GLY A 847 3.19 25.00 -8.51
CA GLY A 847 2.23 24.85 -9.59
C GLY A 847 1.29 23.65 -9.45
N ASN A 848 1.28 22.91 -8.32
CA ASN A 848 0.30 21.84 -8.15
C ASN A 848 -1.10 22.45 -8.12
N ALA A 849 -2.00 21.81 -8.84
CA ALA A 849 -3.34 22.32 -9.07
C ALA A 849 -4.36 21.53 -8.24
N GLY A 850 -5.11 22.24 -7.39
CA GLY A 850 -6.22 21.65 -6.67
C GLY A 850 -7.40 21.27 -7.59
N PRO A 851 -8.35 20.46 -7.09
CA PRO A 851 -9.52 20.05 -7.86
C PRO A 851 -10.39 21.22 -8.34
N LEU A 852 -11.10 21.01 -9.45
CA LEU A 852 -11.96 22.02 -10.05
C LEU A 852 -13.25 22.26 -9.27
N ALA A 853 -13.46 23.50 -8.83
CA ALA A 853 -14.75 23.98 -8.37
C ALA A 853 -15.46 24.70 -9.53
N SER A 854 -16.65 24.23 -9.92
CA SER A 854 -17.41 24.81 -11.02
C SER A 854 -18.76 25.33 -10.56
N VAL A 855 -19.13 26.51 -11.06
CA VAL A 855 -20.44 27.13 -10.82
C VAL A 855 -21.06 27.62 -12.12
N GLY A 856 -22.33 27.28 -12.33
CA GLY A 856 -23.10 27.71 -13.49
C GLY A 856 -24.13 28.78 -13.16
N ALA A 857 -24.77 29.30 -14.20
CA ALA A 857 -25.89 30.21 -14.05
C ALA A 857 -27.18 29.52 -13.56
N PHE A 858 -27.17 28.28 -13.08
CA PHE A 858 -28.37 27.60 -12.61
C PHE A 858 -28.10 26.78 -11.34
N GLU A 859 -28.87 27.12 -10.30
CA GLU A 859 -28.90 26.46 -9.01
C GLU A 859 -30.26 25.74 -8.88
N LEU A 860 -30.24 24.41 -8.76
CA LEU A 860 -31.44 23.65 -8.44
C LEU A 860 -31.75 23.83 -6.95
N ARG A 861 -32.95 24.34 -6.65
CA ARG A 861 -33.38 24.68 -5.28
C ARG A 861 -34.34 23.69 -4.65
N LYS A 862 -34.93 22.83 -5.48
CA LYS A 862 -35.87 21.79 -5.10
C LYS A 862 -36.20 20.93 -6.31
N LEU A 863 -36.17 19.62 -6.14
CA LEU A 863 -36.87 18.67 -7.02
C LEU A 863 -37.71 17.74 -6.16
N ALA A 864 -38.98 17.57 -6.51
CA ALA A 864 -39.87 16.64 -5.83
C ALA A 864 -40.72 15.88 -6.85
N MET A 865 -40.59 14.57 -6.84
CA MET A 865 -41.38 13.64 -7.65
C MET A 865 -42.28 12.83 -6.74
N THR A 866 -43.52 12.58 -7.16
CA THR A 866 -44.47 11.77 -6.40
C THR A 866 -45.03 10.69 -7.31
N HIS A 867 -44.78 9.44 -6.93
CA HIS A 867 -45.41 8.28 -7.57
C HIS A 867 -46.81 8.11 -7.02
N ALA A 868 -47.81 8.29 -7.89
CA ALA A 868 -49.22 8.16 -7.55
C ALA A 868 -49.91 7.00 -8.30
N GLY A 869 -49.14 6.21 -9.06
CA GLY A 869 -49.67 5.18 -9.97
C GLY A 869 -50.04 5.82 -11.31
N VAL A 870 -51.33 6.02 -11.60
CA VAL A 870 -51.76 6.84 -12.74
C VAL A 870 -51.74 8.31 -12.29
N GLY A 871 -50.85 9.13 -12.86
CA GLY A 871 -50.87 10.57 -12.60
C GLY A 871 -49.66 11.13 -11.86
N ASP A 872 -48.46 10.58 -12.05
CA ASP A 872 -47.23 11.04 -11.37
C ASP A 872 -47.04 12.55 -11.53
N LYS A 873 -46.42 13.16 -10.51
CA LYS A 873 -46.27 14.62 -10.40
C LYS A 873 -44.82 14.98 -10.18
N LEU A 874 -44.45 16.11 -10.76
CA LEU A 874 -43.14 16.72 -10.59
C LEU A 874 -43.27 18.20 -10.22
N VAL A 875 -42.46 18.62 -9.26
CA VAL A 875 -42.23 20.02 -8.94
C VAL A 875 -40.73 20.25 -8.97
N LEU A 876 -40.30 21.19 -9.80
CA LEU A 876 -38.92 21.65 -9.86
C LEU A 876 -38.89 23.15 -9.59
N ASN A 877 -38.02 23.58 -8.68
CA ASN A 877 -37.69 24.99 -8.53
C ASN A 877 -36.19 25.16 -8.71
N GLY A 878 -35.81 26.12 -9.53
CA GLY A 878 -34.43 26.52 -9.71
C GLY A 878 -34.29 28.02 -9.66
N ARG A 879 -33.05 28.48 -9.56
CA ARG A 879 -32.71 29.89 -9.61
C ARG A 879 -31.50 30.06 -10.50
N SER A 880 -31.41 31.23 -11.10
CA SER A 880 -30.28 31.68 -11.89
C SER A 880 -29.95 33.11 -11.46
N PRO A 881 -28.67 33.45 -11.22
CA PRO A 881 -28.27 34.81 -10.91
C PRO A 881 -28.41 35.75 -12.12
N VAL A 882 -28.57 35.22 -13.34
CA VAL A 882 -28.71 36.04 -14.56
C VAL A 882 -30.17 36.35 -14.90
N LEU A 883 -30.38 37.43 -15.66
CA LEU A 883 -31.69 37.87 -16.10
C LEU A 883 -32.19 37.06 -17.30
N LEU A 884 -33.50 37.09 -17.49
CA LEU A 884 -34.21 36.34 -18.54
C LEU A 884 -33.60 36.57 -19.95
N SER A 885 -33.21 37.80 -20.27
CA SER A 885 -32.61 38.16 -21.56
C SER A 885 -31.26 37.50 -21.82
N GLN A 886 -30.49 37.25 -20.77
CA GLN A 886 -29.15 36.64 -20.86
C GLN A 886 -29.24 35.13 -21.10
N LEU A 887 -30.38 34.53 -20.76
CA LEU A 887 -30.72 33.16 -21.11
C LEU A 887 -31.25 33.02 -22.55
N GLY A 888 -31.24 34.10 -23.35
CA GLY A 888 -31.78 34.10 -24.71
C GLY A 888 -33.32 34.11 -24.76
N LEU A 889 -33.99 34.53 -23.69
CA LEU A 889 -35.45 34.58 -23.59
C LEU A 889 -35.97 36.03 -23.59
N PRO A 890 -37.13 36.31 -24.21
CA PRO A 890 -38.02 35.38 -24.91
C PRO A 890 -37.53 34.98 -26.31
N GLY A 891 -38.15 33.96 -26.90
CA GLY A 891 -37.91 33.54 -28.29
C GLY A 891 -37.39 32.11 -28.45
N GLN A 892 -36.96 31.48 -27.35
CA GLN A 892 -36.47 30.10 -27.32
C GLN A 892 -37.46 29.16 -26.64
N SER A 893 -37.40 27.88 -27.01
CA SER A 893 -38.14 26.81 -26.32
C SER A 893 -37.39 26.40 -25.04
N ILE A 894 -38.11 25.91 -24.04
CA ILE A 894 -37.52 25.46 -22.77
C ILE A 894 -37.77 23.96 -22.61
N THR A 895 -36.71 23.17 -22.53
CA THR A 895 -36.77 21.71 -22.31
C THR A 895 -36.26 21.37 -20.93
N LEU A 896 -37.03 20.59 -20.16
CA LEU A 896 -36.57 19.93 -18.95
C LEU A 896 -36.26 18.47 -19.27
N ALA A 897 -35.05 18.03 -18.96
CA ALA A 897 -34.63 16.64 -19.00
C ALA A 897 -34.09 16.22 -17.63
N LEU A 898 -34.41 15.01 -17.18
CA LEU A 898 -33.91 14.42 -15.94
C LEU A 898 -33.35 13.03 -16.24
N ALA A 899 -32.17 12.75 -15.69
CA ALA A 899 -31.49 11.47 -15.84
C ALA A 899 -30.91 11.02 -14.48
N ASP A 900 -30.73 9.72 -14.34
CA ASP A 900 -29.95 9.08 -13.27
C ASP A 900 -28.99 8.06 -13.89
N ALA A 901 -28.37 7.20 -13.07
CA ALA A 901 -27.46 6.16 -13.55
C ALA A 901 -28.10 5.20 -14.58
N GLY A 902 -29.43 5.07 -14.58
CA GLY A 902 -30.18 4.28 -15.57
C GLY A 902 -30.44 5.01 -16.89
N GLY A 903 -29.99 6.28 -17.02
CA GLY A 903 -30.19 7.14 -18.17
C GLY A 903 -31.33 8.15 -17.99
N GLU A 904 -31.77 8.75 -19.09
CA GLU A 904 -32.83 9.76 -19.07
C GLU A 904 -34.21 9.12 -18.85
N PHE A 905 -34.86 9.47 -17.74
CA PHE A 905 -36.19 8.96 -17.39
C PHE A 905 -37.31 9.98 -17.63
N TYR A 906 -37.00 11.27 -17.86
CA TYR A 906 -38.01 12.28 -18.15
C TYR A 906 -37.49 13.36 -19.10
N ARG A 907 -38.28 13.71 -20.13
CA ARG A 907 -38.02 14.84 -21.03
C ARG A 907 -39.33 15.53 -21.44
N ALA A 908 -39.37 16.84 -21.34
CA ALA A 908 -40.51 17.65 -21.77
C ALA A 908 -40.09 19.03 -22.28
N THR A 909 -40.66 19.47 -23.41
CA THR A 909 -40.36 20.76 -24.03
C THR A 909 -41.58 21.66 -24.06
N VAL A 910 -41.45 22.88 -23.52
CA VAL A 910 -42.40 23.98 -23.69
C VAL A 910 -41.96 24.79 -24.91
N PRO A 911 -42.76 24.83 -26.00
CA PRO A 911 -42.37 25.53 -27.22
C PRO A 911 -42.37 27.06 -27.01
N ALA A 912 -41.47 27.77 -27.68
CA ALA A 912 -41.34 29.23 -27.59
C ALA A 912 -42.67 29.97 -27.78
N SER A 913 -43.51 29.50 -28.71
CA SER A 913 -44.82 30.09 -29.01
C SER A 913 -45.85 29.98 -27.88
N ALA A 914 -45.63 29.08 -26.91
CA ALA A 914 -46.51 28.88 -25.76
C ALA A 914 -46.05 29.66 -24.51
N LEU A 915 -44.87 30.29 -24.55
CA LEU A 915 -44.37 31.13 -23.47
C LEU A 915 -44.86 32.57 -23.62
N VAL A 916 -45.61 33.04 -22.64
CA VAL A 916 -46.21 34.38 -22.66
C VAL A 916 -45.45 35.30 -21.71
N ALA A 917 -45.02 36.47 -22.19
CA ALA A 917 -44.35 37.47 -21.37
C ALA A 917 -45.33 38.22 -20.47
N ASN A 918 -44.91 38.60 -19.26
CA ASN A 918 -45.61 39.59 -18.45
C ASN A 918 -45.48 40.99 -19.07
N ARG A 919 -46.25 41.97 -18.57
CA ARG A 919 -46.25 43.35 -19.13
C ARG A 919 -44.87 44.03 -19.15
N SER A 920 -44.00 43.69 -18.19
CA SER A 920 -42.65 44.26 -18.11
C SER A 920 -41.61 43.48 -18.90
N GLY A 921 -41.96 42.35 -19.53
CA GLY A 921 -41.02 41.47 -20.22
C GLY A 921 -40.03 40.72 -19.32
N THR A 922 -40.16 40.84 -17.99
CA THR A 922 -39.20 40.30 -17.01
C THR A 922 -39.52 38.87 -16.58
N LYS A 923 -40.69 38.33 -16.95
CA LYS A 923 -41.10 36.95 -16.66
C LYS A 923 -41.84 36.34 -17.84
N LEU A 924 -41.62 35.06 -18.09
CA LEU A 924 -42.42 34.22 -18.97
C LEU A 924 -43.25 33.25 -18.15
N HIS A 925 -44.46 32.99 -18.63
CA HIS A 925 -45.37 32.00 -18.07
C HIS A 925 -45.90 31.09 -19.17
N PHE A 926 -46.02 29.81 -18.83
CA PHE A 926 -46.74 28.82 -19.59
C PHE A 926 -47.73 28.14 -18.66
N HIS A 927 -48.94 27.89 -19.16
CA HIS A 927 -49.99 27.22 -18.42
C HIS A 927 -50.80 26.32 -19.37
N ASP A 928 -50.81 25.03 -19.07
CA ASP A 928 -51.63 24.04 -19.75
C ASP A 928 -52.27 23.14 -18.69
N SER A 929 -53.57 23.33 -18.42
CA SER A 929 -54.28 22.53 -17.43
C SER A 929 -54.45 21.06 -17.81
N THR A 930 -54.24 20.71 -19.09
CA THR A 930 -54.36 19.35 -19.61
C THR A 930 -53.06 18.56 -19.52
N GLY A 931 -51.91 19.25 -19.50
CA GLY A 931 -50.57 18.64 -19.54
C GLY A 931 -50.23 17.98 -20.88
N THR A 932 -50.98 18.24 -21.93
CA THR A 932 -50.81 17.58 -23.24
C THR A 932 -49.84 18.32 -24.16
N VAL A 933 -49.67 19.63 -23.98
CA VAL A 933 -48.89 20.48 -24.90
C VAL A 933 -47.38 20.33 -24.69
N ALA A 934 -46.94 20.01 -23.48
CA ALA A 934 -45.52 19.99 -23.10
C ALA A 934 -45.17 18.78 -22.24
N GLY A 935 -45.51 17.56 -22.70
CA GLY A 935 -45.07 16.31 -22.07
C GLY A 935 -45.43 16.18 -20.58
N GLY A 936 -46.60 16.69 -20.17
CA GLY A 936 -47.05 16.69 -18.78
C GLY A 936 -46.72 17.95 -17.98
N ILE A 937 -45.91 18.89 -18.50
CA ILE A 937 -45.73 20.21 -17.88
C ILE A 937 -47.07 20.96 -17.92
N THR A 938 -47.57 21.31 -16.74
CA THR A 938 -48.84 22.04 -16.57
C THR A 938 -48.63 23.53 -16.28
N THR A 939 -47.51 23.87 -15.65
CA THR A 939 -47.15 25.25 -15.37
C THR A 939 -45.64 25.41 -15.44
N LEU A 940 -45.18 26.44 -16.13
CA LEU A 940 -43.80 26.89 -16.07
C LEU A 940 -43.80 28.41 -15.86
N THR A 941 -43.03 28.88 -14.89
CA THR A 941 -42.76 30.31 -14.70
C THR A 941 -41.26 30.50 -14.63
N ILE A 942 -40.73 31.41 -15.46
CA ILE A 942 -39.30 31.74 -15.49
C ILE A 942 -39.11 33.26 -15.55
N GLY A 943 -38.17 33.79 -14.78
CA GLY A 943 -37.73 35.19 -14.83
C GLY A 943 -37.75 35.90 -13.48
N GLY A 944 -37.50 37.20 -13.49
CA GLY A 944 -37.39 38.07 -12.33
C GLY A 944 -36.61 39.35 -12.67
N THR A 945 -36.50 40.27 -11.70
CA THR A 945 -35.90 41.61 -11.92
C THR A 945 -34.48 41.75 -11.38
N LEU A 946 -34.09 40.90 -10.43
CA LEU A 946 -32.74 40.86 -9.84
C LEU A 946 -32.01 39.55 -10.15
N ARG A 947 -32.78 38.51 -10.48
CA ARG A 947 -32.36 37.14 -10.70
C ARG A 947 -33.48 36.40 -11.42
N THR A 948 -33.17 35.35 -12.16
CA THR A 948 -34.20 34.50 -12.77
C THR A 948 -34.58 33.38 -11.82
N THR A 949 -35.86 33.23 -11.51
CA THR A 949 -36.38 32.04 -10.81
C THR A 949 -37.10 31.16 -11.81
N LEU A 950 -36.87 29.85 -11.77
CA LEU A 950 -37.60 28.85 -12.55
C LEU A 950 -38.49 28.04 -11.61
N SER A 951 -39.77 27.89 -11.96
CA SER A 951 -40.68 26.96 -11.30
C SER A 951 -41.44 26.17 -12.34
N ILE A 952 -41.34 24.84 -12.27
CA ILE A 952 -42.02 23.90 -13.16
C ILE A 952 -42.91 23.01 -12.31
N ARG A 953 -44.15 22.82 -12.78
CA ARG A 953 -45.09 21.84 -12.26
C ARG A 953 -45.58 20.95 -13.38
N ALA A 954 -45.44 19.66 -13.22
CA ALA A 954 -45.87 18.66 -14.19
C ALA A 954 -46.74 17.58 -13.52
N ARG A 955 -47.67 17.01 -14.29
CA ARG A 955 -48.64 16.00 -13.85
C ARG A 955 -48.91 15.01 -14.98
N ASN A 956 -49.49 13.86 -14.65
CA ASN A 956 -49.80 12.79 -15.61
C ASN A 956 -48.54 12.23 -16.29
N LEU A 957 -47.46 12.14 -15.53
CA LEU A 957 -46.15 11.67 -16.00
C LEU A 957 -46.05 10.15 -15.89
N ASN A 958 -45.07 9.60 -16.60
CA ASN A 958 -44.54 8.27 -16.33
C ASN A 958 -43.11 8.44 -15.80
N LEU A 959 -42.92 8.36 -14.47
CA LEU A 959 -41.61 8.50 -13.83
C LEU A 959 -41.06 7.14 -13.36
N GLY A 960 -41.57 6.01 -13.88
CA GLY A 960 -41.18 4.67 -13.39
C GLY A 960 -39.70 4.31 -13.53
N GLY A 961 -38.91 5.11 -14.26
CA GLY A 961 -37.46 4.98 -14.36
C GLY A 961 -36.67 5.81 -13.34
N ALA A 962 -37.30 6.63 -12.49
CA ALA A 962 -36.59 7.46 -11.52
C ALA A 962 -36.23 6.65 -10.25
N ALA A 963 -34.95 6.70 -9.84
CA ALA A 963 -34.46 6.05 -8.62
C ALA A 963 -33.97 7.04 -7.55
N ALA A 964 -33.76 6.55 -6.32
CA ALA A 964 -32.96 7.25 -5.32
C ALA A 964 -31.48 7.14 -5.68
N GLY A 965 -30.69 8.17 -5.36
CA GLY A 965 -29.27 8.26 -5.74
C GLY A 965 -28.96 9.50 -6.57
N LEU A 966 -27.78 9.51 -7.20
CA LEU A 966 -27.33 10.63 -8.03
C LEU A 966 -28.25 10.82 -9.24
N PHE A 967 -28.57 12.08 -9.55
CA PHE A 967 -29.35 12.47 -10.71
C PHE A 967 -28.81 13.78 -11.29
N THR A 968 -29.13 14.02 -12.56
CA THR A 968 -28.90 15.28 -13.26
C THR A 968 -30.22 15.89 -13.73
N ALA A 969 -30.35 17.21 -13.59
CA ALA A 969 -31.45 17.99 -14.11
C ALA A 969 -30.93 19.01 -15.12
N GLN A 970 -31.37 18.86 -16.37
CA GLN A 970 -31.02 19.75 -17.47
C GLN A 970 -32.22 20.62 -17.86
N VAL A 971 -32.02 21.93 -17.86
CA VAL A 971 -32.93 22.93 -18.42
C VAL A 971 -32.28 23.52 -19.68
N ARG A 972 -32.75 23.12 -20.86
CA ARG A 972 -32.25 23.61 -22.15
C ARG A 972 -33.10 24.76 -22.66
N ILE A 973 -32.48 25.88 -23.02
CA ILE A 973 -33.09 27.10 -23.54
C ILE A 973 -32.47 27.40 -24.90
N GLY A 974 -33.13 26.96 -25.99
CA GLY A 974 -32.48 26.93 -27.30
C GLY A 974 -31.25 26.01 -27.25
N ASP A 975 -30.07 26.56 -27.60
CA ASP A 975 -28.79 25.84 -27.55
C ASP A 975 -28.12 25.92 -26.16
N LEU A 976 -28.58 26.81 -25.27
CA LEU A 976 -28.05 26.93 -23.91
C LEU A 976 -28.54 25.76 -23.05
N THR A 977 -27.63 24.98 -22.48
CA THR A 977 -27.96 23.93 -21.51
C THR A 977 -27.56 24.38 -20.11
N LEU A 978 -28.53 24.52 -19.23
CA LEU A 978 -28.33 24.73 -17.80
C LEU A 978 -28.45 23.37 -17.11
N GLU A 979 -27.49 23.01 -16.29
CA GLU A 979 -27.47 21.71 -15.62
C GLU A 979 -27.25 21.88 -14.12
N ALA A 980 -27.84 20.99 -13.34
CA ALA A 980 -27.55 20.80 -11.93
C ALA A 980 -27.59 19.31 -11.61
N ALA A 981 -26.65 18.84 -10.80
CA ALA A 981 -26.63 17.48 -10.27
C ALA A 981 -26.99 17.48 -8.77
N GLY A 982 -27.39 16.32 -8.26
CA GLY A 982 -27.66 16.14 -6.85
C GLY A 982 -28.01 14.69 -6.50
N ALA A 983 -28.41 14.44 -5.26
CA ALA A 983 -28.88 13.12 -4.82
C ALA A 983 -30.37 13.16 -4.45
N LEU A 984 -31.19 12.34 -5.10
CA LEU A 984 -32.59 12.13 -4.75
C LEU A 984 -32.70 11.18 -3.55
N ARG A 985 -33.40 11.63 -2.52
CA ARG A 985 -33.67 10.84 -1.31
C ARG A 985 -35.13 10.36 -1.29
N PRO A 986 -35.40 9.12 -0.87
CA PRO A 986 -36.76 8.65 -0.67
C PRO A 986 -37.42 9.35 0.52
N SER A 987 -38.68 9.74 0.36
CA SER A 987 -39.51 10.33 1.41
C SER A 987 -40.96 9.86 1.26
N GLY A 988 -41.26 8.69 1.84
CA GLY A 988 -42.53 8.00 1.61
C GLY A 988 -42.68 7.59 0.15
N THR A 989 -43.76 8.02 -0.51
CA THR A 989 -44.00 7.77 -1.95
C THR A 989 -43.34 8.81 -2.88
N ARG A 990 -42.35 9.56 -2.38
CA ARG A 990 -41.68 10.64 -3.09
C ARG A 990 -40.19 10.42 -3.21
N LEU A 991 -39.62 10.95 -4.28
CA LEU A 991 -38.18 11.20 -4.41
C LEU A 991 -37.97 12.71 -4.32
N VAL A 992 -37.07 13.14 -3.44
CA VAL A 992 -36.85 14.57 -3.13
C VAL A 992 -35.37 14.94 -3.13
N TYR A 993 -35.08 16.10 -3.73
CA TYR A 993 -33.84 16.85 -3.58
C TYR A 993 -34.20 18.18 -2.89
N PRO A 994 -33.50 18.57 -1.81
CA PRO A 994 -33.78 19.77 -1.02
C PRO A 994 -33.93 21.06 -1.83
#